data_AF-A0AAN6UVM7-F1
#
_entry.id   AF-A0AAN6UVM7-F1
#
_cell.length_a   1.000
_cell.length_b   1.000
_cell.length_c   1.000
_cell.angle_alpha   90.00
_cell.angle_beta   90.00
_cell.angle_gamma   90.00
#
_symmetry.space_group_name_H-M   'P 1'
#
loop_
_entity.id
_entity.type
_entity.pdbx_description
1 polymer ?
#
loop_
_entity_poly.entity_id
_entity_poly.type
_entity_poly.pdbx_seq_one_letter_code
_entity_poly.pdbx_strand_id
1 'polypeptide(L)'
;MNGATMRLVSPAGRMPGQRGDPFTSPKRGAPGAPPVVSPTGKALVEGYRKDILNDFGGERPRYNPGNESRPQSSPLVDLKDPIQVHLLTETALSDSKTYEILSQEEVDDLKKQIQSLSMRVEQARTNLAIQSKYRDAAISMARLYSPPSTKGDGNSKRRSLLGNRMSDSAKEAEMEKQASERRCEELASELFSLEKRLMEPQRRLLQHTAGILQMTHRVSGKKPSQLPVGPMMNGIPSSPESLYTYTNTRNSMEVPSSGADFDFDKSPYLDGLGAPRKNAIEIPLKSPIREQNAQLRELREEVDKVKEENERIMEENVQLRTAEEQLKSDFAQIQEQHARLAASEEQLKEEQAHARDEISQLRSREQELMDEHSKATEENTRIRGETSRMMDETNRYKDADSRLKAIEQQMTAETESLRAQSAGHLKTISDTEARLDALNRKLRDVIVAFNPTKNGGFDEPKAGSGSGESLTSQLEYMERALATTAEEQKGFLAEAAESSAETAAMASSINEIEASLDEASERVEALARQVQEALRVSNPDLAPPPEGGLDEQLGYLEDAFKTVGTELSRALEATTSASAKKNDIDQVDAVLMGLWDIIQTGYAEIEQQKAVRRQNRALGQGGADDDEELSSSEFDADTNEPYSLQAFSGKVQWLYAQATGLREQKFILQRQIKQQRELNNRSESEKDRDLKAKADELEQTQHLLDEAERATTDAQTQLQQVLADMDTLQKTQAANEAASASSTKSVQDQLQARNARITTLENELREVESRLATAETSIKATQTQLAESNTARVEAEAEVQALQTQLKSTATAVDSASAQASQLQADLQSKDDELDRMNMMVVELKTEVAFAKAELDGAYGSRKQRAAEAAALSNSSQSEELNNTIVRLRAELENALRDLEEITRESIAAERERLEIEGRLDEVLGEKGALEAEVGRLGERLGRVQEELDAERLKVSSPGGGAGGAGAASRVGAGASELSKQFRGVMKEERKKFQEELREEQSRRRKLEDELRSLKRGQANNASSASTARGSALGPR
;
A
#
# COMPACT_ATOMS: atom_id res chain seq x y z
N MET A 1 -22.95 -19.67 -76.71
CA MET A 1 -21.79 -20.27 -76.03
C MET A 1 -21.63 -19.50 -74.71
N ASN A 2 -22.48 -19.70 -73.69
CA ASN A 2 -22.76 -20.88 -72.85
C ASN A 2 -21.72 -20.98 -71.70
N GLY A 3 -22.04 -20.96 -70.41
CA GLY A 3 -23.31 -20.71 -69.67
C GLY A 3 -23.15 -19.55 -68.66
N ALA A 4 -24.20 -18.91 -68.11
CA ALA A 4 -25.22 -19.43 -67.18
C ALA A 4 -24.63 -19.84 -65.80
N THR A 5 -25.13 -19.38 -64.65
CA THR A 5 -26.42 -18.72 -64.30
C THR A 5 -26.27 -17.31 -63.70
N MET A 6 -27.38 -16.62 -63.36
CA MET A 6 -27.43 -15.18 -63.06
C MET A 6 -28.54 -14.82 -62.03
N ARG A 7 -28.32 -13.71 -61.29
CA ARG A 7 -29.29 -12.75 -60.67
C ARG A 7 -29.45 -12.76 -59.14
N LEU A 8 -29.69 -11.64 -58.43
CA LEU A 8 -29.50 -10.17 -58.66
C LEU A 8 -29.75 -9.42 -57.31
N VAL A 9 -29.11 -8.26 -57.06
CA VAL A 9 -29.61 -7.03 -56.34
C VAL A 9 -30.21 -7.18 -54.90
N SER A 10 -29.72 -6.58 -53.79
CA SER A 10 -29.38 -5.17 -53.45
C SER A 10 -30.62 -4.24 -53.25
N PRO A 11 -30.56 -3.05 -52.59
CA PRO A 11 -29.62 -2.49 -51.58
C PRO A 11 -30.35 -1.94 -50.30
N ALA A 12 -29.76 -0.97 -49.58
CA ALA A 12 -30.16 -0.47 -48.25
C ALA A 12 -31.17 0.72 -48.20
N GLY A 13 -31.68 1.05 -46.99
CA GLY A 13 -32.55 2.20 -46.68
C GLY A 13 -32.49 2.63 -45.19
N ARG A 14 -33.06 3.79 -44.80
CA ARG A 14 -32.78 4.46 -43.48
C ARG A 14 -33.97 5.27 -42.91
N MET A 15 -34.50 4.86 -41.73
CA MET A 15 -35.42 5.63 -40.82
C MET A 15 -36.79 6.03 -41.44
N PRO A 16 -37.79 6.60 -40.71
CA PRO A 16 -37.92 6.91 -39.26
C PRO A 16 -39.10 6.11 -38.58
N GLY A 17 -39.88 6.69 -37.66
CA GLY A 17 -41.00 5.98 -36.99
C GLY A 17 -42.03 6.87 -36.27
N GLN A 18 -42.71 6.29 -35.24
CA GLN A 18 -43.67 6.86 -34.25
C GLN A 18 -45.20 6.55 -34.44
N ARG A 19 -45.86 6.18 -33.32
CA ARG A 19 -47.32 6.11 -32.98
C ARG A 19 -48.19 4.89 -33.38
N GLY A 20 -48.86 4.30 -32.38
CA GLY A 20 -50.29 3.91 -32.44
C GLY A 20 -50.66 2.43 -32.16
N ASP A 21 -51.26 2.14 -30.99
CA ASP A 21 -51.89 0.84 -30.65
C ASP A 21 -53.30 0.67 -31.27
N PRO A 22 -53.87 -0.56 -31.29
CA PRO A 22 -55.00 -0.82 -30.38
C PRO A 22 -55.19 -2.28 -29.87
N PHE A 23 -55.74 -2.40 -28.64
CA PHE A 23 -56.66 -3.46 -28.12
C PHE A 23 -56.20 -4.96 -28.17
N THR A 24 -55.86 -5.63 -27.05
CA THR A 24 -56.74 -6.35 -26.07
C THR A 24 -57.66 -7.45 -26.66
N SER A 25 -57.97 -8.62 -26.07
CA SER A 25 -57.67 -9.37 -24.81
C SER A 25 -58.54 -10.66 -24.80
N PRO A 26 -58.69 -11.53 -23.75
CA PRO A 26 -57.91 -11.85 -22.53
C PRO A 26 -57.65 -13.37 -22.31
N LYS A 27 -56.99 -13.76 -21.21
CA LYS A 27 -57.36 -14.97 -20.43
C LYS A 27 -57.39 -14.67 -18.93
N ARG A 28 -58.22 -15.38 -18.17
CA ARG A 28 -58.59 -15.09 -16.77
C ARG A 28 -58.25 -16.29 -15.87
N GLY A 29 -57.54 -16.06 -14.78
CA GLY A 29 -57.19 -17.03 -13.74
C GLY A 29 -57.23 -16.37 -12.36
N ALA A 30 -57.33 -17.16 -11.29
CA ALA A 30 -57.66 -16.70 -9.93
C ALA A 30 -56.61 -15.72 -9.32
N PRO A 31 -57.02 -14.84 -8.38
CA PRO A 31 -56.12 -13.89 -7.73
C PRO A 31 -55.35 -14.51 -6.57
N GLY A 32 -54.02 -14.34 -6.55
CA GLY A 32 -53.17 -14.73 -5.42
C GLY A 32 -51.70 -14.36 -5.66
N ALA A 33 -51.10 -13.65 -4.70
CA ALA A 33 -49.72 -13.15 -4.65
C ALA A 33 -49.28 -12.20 -5.82
N PRO A 34 -48.80 -10.97 -5.53
CA PRO A 34 -48.02 -10.21 -6.50
C PRO A 34 -46.61 -10.84 -6.66
N PRO A 35 -45.97 -10.75 -7.83
CA PRO A 35 -44.58 -11.18 -7.98
C PRO A 35 -43.66 -10.33 -7.09
N VAL A 36 -42.77 -10.97 -6.34
CA VAL A 36 -41.79 -10.28 -5.48
C VAL A 36 -40.70 -9.67 -6.36
N VAL A 37 -40.90 -8.41 -6.76
CA VAL A 37 -39.90 -7.62 -7.48
C VAL A 37 -38.79 -7.24 -6.50
N SER A 38 -37.67 -7.95 -6.55
CA SER A 38 -36.45 -7.52 -5.86
C SER A 38 -36.04 -6.13 -6.37
N PRO A 39 -35.78 -5.15 -5.48
CA PRO A 39 -35.36 -3.82 -5.89
C PRO A 39 -34.00 -3.87 -6.62
N THR A 40 -33.86 -3.10 -7.69
CA THR A 40 -32.61 -2.97 -8.45
C THR A 40 -31.50 -2.39 -7.58
N GLY A 41 -30.24 -2.78 -7.81
CA GLY A 41 -29.08 -2.26 -7.06
C GLY A 41 -29.06 -0.73 -6.91
N LYS A 42 -29.33 0.00 -7.99
CA LYS A 42 -29.47 1.48 -7.95
C LYS A 42 -30.56 2.00 -7.00
N ALA A 43 -31.69 1.29 -6.88
CA ALA A 43 -32.75 1.65 -5.96
C ALA A 43 -32.40 1.31 -4.50
N LEU A 44 -31.60 0.26 -4.27
CA LEU A 44 -31.03 -0.03 -2.95
C LEU A 44 -29.99 1.01 -2.52
N VAL A 45 -29.08 1.40 -3.41
CA VAL A 45 -28.09 2.47 -3.15
C VAL A 45 -28.77 3.80 -2.82
N GLU A 46 -29.83 4.18 -3.57
CA GLU A 46 -30.60 5.38 -3.27
C GLU A 46 -31.45 5.24 -1.98
N GLY A 47 -31.87 4.03 -1.62
CA GLY A 47 -32.53 3.71 -0.36
C GLY A 47 -31.62 3.98 0.84
N TYR A 48 -30.46 3.32 0.88
CA TYR A 48 -29.46 3.48 1.94
C TYR A 48 -28.76 4.85 1.93
N ARG A 49 -29.00 5.71 0.94
CA ARG A 49 -28.34 7.02 0.79
C ARG A 49 -28.48 7.92 2.02
N LYS A 50 -29.62 7.86 2.71
CA LYS A 50 -29.85 8.63 3.96
C LYS A 50 -29.05 8.06 5.12
N ASP A 51 -28.91 6.75 5.19
CA ASP A 51 -28.22 6.05 6.26
C ASP A 51 -26.70 6.23 6.08
N ILE A 52 -26.20 6.12 4.84
CA ILE A 52 -24.82 6.47 4.45
C ILE A 52 -24.48 7.92 4.85
N LEU A 53 -25.40 8.88 4.66
CA LEU A 53 -25.19 10.28 5.05
C LEU A 53 -25.14 10.48 6.58
N ASN A 54 -25.78 9.59 7.34
CA ASN A 54 -25.71 9.53 8.80
C ASN A 54 -24.62 8.56 9.30
N ASP A 55 -23.75 8.05 8.41
CA ASP A 55 -22.71 7.03 8.67
C ASP A 55 -23.26 5.75 9.34
N PHE A 56 -24.49 5.36 8.98
CA PHE A 56 -25.33 4.32 9.59
C PHE A 56 -25.61 4.48 11.09
N GLY A 57 -25.40 5.70 11.64
CA GLY A 57 -25.85 6.07 12.97
C GLY A 57 -27.34 5.79 13.13
N GLY A 58 -27.68 4.85 14.03
CA GLY A 58 -28.96 4.16 14.05
C GLY A 58 -30.18 5.06 14.04
N GLU A 59 -31.25 4.61 13.36
CA GLU A 59 -32.52 5.36 13.25
C GLU A 59 -32.91 5.94 14.60
N ARG A 60 -33.11 7.27 14.65
CA ARG A 60 -33.80 7.89 15.79
C ARG A 60 -35.14 7.16 15.96
N PRO A 61 -35.43 6.55 17.12
CA PRO A 61 -36.70 5.87 17.33
C PRO A 61 -37.86 6.77 16.93
N ARG A 62 -38.94 6.21 16.37
CA ARG A 62 -40.13 6.99 16.00
C ARG A 62 -40.94 7.31 17.24
N TYR A 63 -40.39 8.19 18.06
CA TYR A 63 -40.94 8.71 19.31
C TYR A 63 -42.37 9.22 19.09
N ASN A 64 -43.31 8.77 19.92
CA ASN A 64 -44.62 9.40 20.04
C ASN A 64 -44.45 10.79 20.72
N PRO A 65 -44.66 11.92 20.00
CA PRO A 65 -44.44 13.25 20.56
C PRO A 65 -45.48 13.63 21.62
N GLY A 66 -46.57 12.86 21.76
CA GLY A 66 -47.62 13.09 22.77
C GLY A 66 -47.38 12.40 24.11
N ASN A 67 -46.34 11.57 24.27
CA ASN A 67 -46.13 10.84 25.52
C ASN A 67 -44.66 10.46 25.79
N GLU A 68 -43.91 11.39 26.41
CA GLU A 68 -42.52 11.20 26.85
C GLU A 68 -42.32 9.97 27.77
N SER A 69 -43.35 9.57 28.53
CA SER A 69 -43.26 8.46 29.48
C SER A 69 -43.30 7.07 28.85
N ARG A 70 -43.74 6.93 27.58
CA ARG A 70 -43.75 5.64 26.88
C ARG A 70 -43.48 5.79 25.36
N PRO A 71 -42.22 6.05 24.97
CA PRO A 71 -41.86 6.53 23.64
C PRO A 71 -42.14 5.55 22.47
N GLN A 72 -42.25 4.25 22.75
CA GLN A 72 -42.51 3.20 21.76
C GLN A 72 -44.01 2.91 21.51
N SER A 73 -44.92 3.65 22.14
CA SER A 73 -46.35 3.57 21.84
C SER A 73 -46.68 4.25 20.51
N SER A 74 -47.68 3.79 19.76
CA SER A 74 -48.20 4.59 18.63
C SER A 74 -49.05 5.76 19.16
N PRO A 75 -49.12 6.90 18.46
CA PRO A 75 -49.97 8.03 18.86
C PRO A 75 -51.48 7.74 18.75
N LEU A 76 -51.87 6.54 18.28
CA LEU A 76 -53.25 6.08 18.11
C LEU A 76 -53.68 5.04 19.16
N VAL A 77 -52.80 4.70 20.11
CA VAL A 77 -53.07 3.72 21.18
C VAL A 77 -52.95 4.40 22.53
N ASP A 78 -54.10 4.69 23.17
CA ASP A 78 -54.13 5.16 24.55
C ASP A 78 -54.11 3.99 25.51
N LEU A 79 -52.91 3.69 26.04
CA LEU A 79 -52.68 2.66 27.03
C LEU A 79 -53.29 2.96 28.41
N LYS A 80 -54.03 4.07 28.55
CA LYS A 80 -54.84 4.39 29.73
C LYS A 80 -56.27 3.86 29.62
N ASP A 81 -56.76 3.52 28.42
CA ASP A 81 -58.06 2.86 28.25
C ASP A 81 -57.92 1.36 28.57
N PRO A 82 -58.58 0.85 29.63
CA PRO A 82 -58.55 -0.57 29.95
C PRO A 82 -59.15 -1.45 28.85
N ILE A 83 -60.09 -0.91 28.04
CA ILE A 83 -60.76 -1.66 26.97
C ILE A 83 -59.82 -1.84 25.78
N GLN A 84 -59.18 -0.77 25.30
CA GLN A 84 -58.16 -0.86 24.24
C GLN A 84 -56.99 -1.76 24.68
N VAL A 85 -56.52 -1.66 25.92
CA VAL A 85 -55.45 -2.55 26.46
C VAL A 85 -55.91 -4.01 26.54
N HIS A 86 -57.15 -4.28 26.98
CA HIS A 86 -57.68 -5.64 27.03
C HIS A 86 -57.84 -6.25 25.63
N LEU A 87 -58.38 -5.51 24.67
CA LEU A 87 -58.54 -5.98 23.29
C LEU A 87 -57.19 -6.25 22.61
N LEU A 88 -56.21 -5.36 22.78
CA LEU A 88 -54.86 -5.55 22.25
C LEU A 88 -54.15 -6.74 22.90
N THR A 89 -54.34 -6.98 24.21
CA THR A 89 -53.78 -8.17 24.85
C THR A 89 -54.50 -9.45 24.42
N GLU A 90 -55.83 -9.49 24.35
CA GLU A 90 -56.55 -10.68 23.86
C GLU A 90 -56.18 -11.02 22.40
N THR A 91 -55.97 -10.01 21.56
CA THR A 91 -55.49 -10.18 20.18
C THR A 91 -54.07 -10.76 20.16
N ALA A 92 -53.11 -10.11 20.84
CA ALA A 92 -51.71 -10.58 20.86
C ALA A 92 -51.56 -11.98 21.49
N LEU A 93 -52.32 -12.27 22.54
CA LEU A 93 -52.40 -13.61 23.15
C LEU A 93 -53.12 -14.61 22.24
N SER A 94 -53.93 -14.17 21.27
CA SER A 94 -54.58 -15.07 20.31
C SER A 94 -53.68 -15.38 19.12
N ASP A 95 -52.98 -14.39 18.58
CA ASP A 95 -52.00 -14.58 17.51
C ASP A 95 -50.87 -15.51 17.98
N SER A 96 -50.35 -15.29 19.19
CA SER A 96 -49.22 -16.05 19.74
C SER A 96 -49.53 -17.51 20.12
N LYS A 97 -50.79 -17.95 20.08
CA LYS A 97 -51.16 -19.38 20.19
C LYS A 97 -50.60 -20.21 19.03
N THR A 98 -50.29 -19.57 17.91
CA THR A 98 -49.80 -20.21 16.68
C THR A 98 -48.27 -20.16 16.54
N TYR A 99 -47.56 -19.61 17.52
CA TYR A 99 -46.12 -19.42 17.45
C TYR A 99 -45.37 -20.64 17.99
N GLU A 100 -44.35 -21.02 17.23
CA GLU A 100 -43.40 -22.09 17.53
C GLU A 100 -42.60 -21.77 18.80
N ILE A 101 -42.54 -22.72 19.74
CA ILE A 101 -41.72 -22.63 20.95
C ILE A 101 -40.53 -23.55 20.77
N LEU A 102 -39.38 -22.92 20.55
CA LEU A 102 -38.08 -23.55 20.33
C LEU A 102 -37.45 -24.04 21.64
N SER A 103 -36.54 -24.99 21.53
CA SER A 103 -35.68 -25.43 22.65
C SER A 103 -34.63 -24.38 23.03
N GLN A 104 -34.03 -24.52 24.22
CA GLN A 104 -32.96 -23.62 24.68
C GLN A 104 -31.74 -23.62 23.73
N GLU A 105 -31.40 -24.79 23.17
CA GLU A 105 -30.28 -24.95 22.24
C GLU A 105 -30.54 -24.22 20.91
N GLU A 106 -31.72 -24.42 20.31
CA GLU A 106 -32.15 -23.67 19.12
C GLU A 106 -32.22 -22.16 19.38
N VAL A 107 -32.67 -21.74 20.56
CA VAL A 107 -32.72 -20.34 20.97
C VAL A 107 -31.32 -19.72 21.06
N ASP A 108 -30.34 -20.44 21.61
CA ASP A 108 -28.96 -19.97 21.69
C ASP A 108 -28.24 -20.04 20.34
N ASP A 109 -28.56 -20.99 19.47
CA ASP A 109 -28.07 -21.01 18.09
C ASP A 109 -28.71 -19.90 17.23
N LEU A 110 -29.98 -19.58 17.41
CA LEU A 110 -30.59 -18.39 16.80
C LEU A 110 -29.91 -17.11 17.30
N LYS A 111 -29.54 -17.00 18.59
CA LYS A 111 -28.75 -15.85 19.09
C LYS A 111 -27.37 -15.78 18.43
N LYS A 112 -26.64 -16.89 18.29
CA LYS A 112 -25.34 -16.95 17.58
C LYS A 112 -25.50 -16.54 16.10
N GLN A 113 -26.56 -17.00 15.43
CA GLN A 113 -26.89 -16.61 14.06
C GLN A 113 -27.25 -15.11 13.95
N ILE A 114 -28.05 -14.58 14.88
CA ILE A 114 -28.38 -13.15 14.95
C ILE A 114 -27.12 -12.31 15.16
N GLN A 115 -26.25 -12.69 16.09
CA GLN A 115 -25.01 -11.97 16.38
C GLN A 115 -24.06 -11.97 15.17
N SER A 116 -23.79 -13.12 14.58
CA SER A 116 -22.90 -13.25 13.41
C SER A 116 -23.45 -12.58 12.15
N LEU A 117 -24.76 -12.65 11.89
CA LEU A 117 -25.40 -11.89 10.82
C LEU A 117 -25.39 -10.38 11.09
N SER A 118 -25.59 -9.94 12.34
CA SER A 118 -25.53 -8.52 12.70
C SER A 118 -24.11 -7.95 12.52
N MET A 119 -23.07 -8.68 12.93
CA MET A 119 -21.67 -8.28 12.67
C MET A 119 -21.38 -8.16 11.17
N ARG A 120 -21.89 -9.08 10.35
CA ARG A 120 -21.78 -8.99 8.89
C ARG A 120 -22.59 -7.83 8.28
N VAL A 121 -23.76 -7.52 8.82
CA VAL A 121 -24.55 -6.34 8.42
C VAL A 121 -23.77 -5.05 8.71
N GLU A 122 -23.19 -4.88 9.89
CA GLU A 122 -22.38 -3.70 10.21
C GLU A 122 -21.08 -3.61 9.38
N GLN A 123 -20.46 -4.74 9.06
CA GLN A 123 -19.33 -4.79 8.12
C GLN A 123 -19.75 -4.39 6.70
N ALA A 124 -20.92 -4.83 6.22
CA ALA A 124 -21.47 -4.43 4.93
C ALA A 124 -21.87 -2.94 4.90
N ARG A 125 -22.44 -2.40 5.99
CA ARG A 125 -22.78 -0.98 6.17
C ARG A 125 -21.54 -0.09 6.08
N THR A 126 -20.51 -0.40 6.88
CA THR A 126 -19.24 0.34 6.87
C THR A 126 -18.53 0.25 5.52
N ASN A 127 -18.48 -0.93 4.89
CA ASN A 127 -17.97 -1.09 3.52
C ASN A 127 -18.75 -0.26 2.49
N LEU A 128 -20.09 -0.23 2.57
CA LEU A 128 -20.94 0.56 1.67
C LEU A 128 -20.77 2.07 1.88
N ALA A 129 -20.63 2.54 3.13
CA ALA A 129 -20.33 3.93 3.44
C ALA A 129 -18.97 4.36 2.86
N ILE A 130 -17.95 3.52 2.99
CA ILE A 130 -16.61 3.74 2.42
C ILE A 130 -16.65 3.74 0.89
N GLN A 131 -17.27 2.73 0.26
CA GLN A 131 -17.38 2.68 -1.22
C GLN A 131 -18.25 3.81 -1.78
N SER A 132 -19.26 4.29 -1.05
CA SER A 132 -20.01 5.49 -1.46
C SER A 132 -19.14 6.74 -1.46
N LYS A 133 -18.25 6.90 -0.46
CA LYS A 133 -17.26 8.00 -0.41
C LYS A 133 -16.29 7.90 -1.60
N TYR A 134 -15.84 6.69 -1.96
CA TYR A 134 -15.06 6.46 -3.18
C TYR A 134 -15.84 6.75 -4.48
N ARG A 135 -17.12 6.36 -4.56
CA ARG A 135 -17.99 6.62 -5.72
C ARG A 135 -18.20 8.13 -5.93
N ASP A 136 -18.43 8.90 -4.87
CA ASP A 136 -18.57 10.36 -4.97
C ASP A 136 -17.25 11.05 -5.33
N ALA A 137 -16.10 10.52 -4.90
CA ALA A 137 -14.77 10.96 -5.36
C ALA A 137 -14.51 10.61 -6.84
N ALA A 138 -14.86 9.40 -7.29
CA ALA A 138 -14.74 9.01 -8.69
C ALA A 138 -15.68 9.84 -9.59
N ILE A 139 -16.87 10.22 -9.09
CA ILE A 139 -17.78 11.15 -9.78
C ILE A 139 -17.20 12.56 -9.84
N SER A 140 -16.50 13.06 -8.82
CA SER A 140 -15.83 14.36 -8.89
C SER A 140 -14.66 14.35 -9.87
N MET A 141 -13.84 13.29 -9.86
CA MET A 141 -12.76 13.07 -10.84
C MET A 141 -13.29 12.99 -12.28
N ALA A 142 -14.32 12.18 -12.54
CA ALA A 142 -14.95 12.09 -13.85
C ALA A 142 -15.53 13.43 -14.33
N ARG A 143 -16.04 14.28 -13.42
CA ARG A 143 -16.48 15.65 -13.73
C ARG A 143 -15.34 16.63 -14.02
N LEU A 144 -14.12 16.39 -13.51
CA LEU A 144 -12.95 17.21 -13.80
C LEU A 144 -12.31 16.85 -15.15
N TYR A 145 -12.31 15.56 -15.52
CA TYR A 145 -11.79 15.11 -16.82
C TYR A 145 -12.81 15.20 -17.97
N SER A 146 -14.12 15.18 -17.68
CA SER A 146 -15.16 15.39 -18.69
C SER A 146 -15.28 16.88 -19.03
N PRO A 147 -15.01 17.31 -20.28
CA PRO A 147 -15.09 18.73 -20.63
C PRO A 147 -16.54 19.23 -20.54
N PRO A 148 -16.78 20.46 -20.05
CA PRO A 148 -18.13 21.01 -19.99
C PRO A 148 -18.73 21.09 -21.38
N SER A 149 -19.78 20.31 -21.63
CA SER A 149 -20.46 20.29 -22.94
C SER A 149 -21.31 21.55 -23.12
N THR A 150 -20.66 22.65 -23.52
CA THR A 150 -21.32 23.88 -23.92
C THR A 150 -22.20 23.63 -25.14
N LYS A 151 -23.49 23.38 -24.88
CA LYS A 151 -24.56 23.45 -25.88
C LYS A 151 -24.76 24.91 -26.30
N GLY A 152 -23.82 25.42 -27.08
CA GLY A 152 -23.76 26.79 -27.58
C GLY A 152 -22.82 26.86 -28.77
N ASP A 153 -23.42 27.00 -29.95
CA ASP A 153 -22.89 27.40 -31.26
C ASP A 153 -21.47 27.03 -31.74
N GLY A 154 -21.45 26.54 -32.97
CA GLY A 154 -20.76 27.27 -34.04
C GLY A 154 -19.23 27.42 -33.94
N ASN A 155 -18.53 26.54 -34.67
CA ASN A 155 -17.22 26.83 -35.28
C ASN A 155 -16.02 27.10 -34.35
N SER A 156 -15.39 26.03 -33.85
CA SER A 156 -13.95 26.06 -33.55
C SER A 156 -13.25 24.74 -33.92
N LYS A 157 -12.86 24.59 -35.19
CA LYS A 157 -11.98 23.50 -35.64
C LYS A 157 -10.51 23.77 -35.28
N ARG A 158 -10.19 23.81 -33.97
CA ARG A 158 -8.79 23.75 -33.49
C ARG A 158 -8.51 22.38 -32.87
N ARG A 159 -8.14 21.41 -33.72
CA ARG A 159 -7.66 20.09 -33.29
C ARG A 159 -6.29 20.25 -32.61
N SER A 160 -6.28 20.42 -31.29
CA SER A 160 -5.05 20.29 -30.49
C SER A 160 -4.51 18.87 -30.62
N LEU A 161 -3.24 18.73 -31.00
CA LEU A 161 -2.55 17.43 -31.06
C LEU A 161 -2.33 16.82 -29.66
N LEU A 162 -2.55 17.58 -28.59
CA LEU A 162 -2.48 17.11 -27.20
C LEU A 162 -3.82 16.53 -26.68
N GLY A 163 -4.92 16.68 -27.43
CA GLY A 163 -6.26 16.33 -26.97
C GLY A 163 -6.52 14.83 -26.74
N ASN A 164 -5.69 13.93 -27.29
CA ASN A 164 -5.95 12.49 -27.18
C ASN A 164 -5.73 11.96 -25.75
N ARG A 165 -4.65 12.37 -25.07
CA ARG A 165 -4.34 11.91 -23.71
C ARG A 165 -5.45 12.29 -22.72
N MET A 166 -5.99 13.51 -22.79
CA MET A 166 -7.13 13.90 -21.96
C MET A 166 -8.39 13.10 -22.29
N SER A 167 -8.62 12.72 -23.56
CA SER A 167 -9.73 11.83 -23.91
C SER A 167 -9.55 10.42 -23.35
N ASP A 168 -8.33 9.96 -23.11
CA ASP A 168 -8.05 8.63 -22.59
C ASP A 168 -8.16 8.62 -21.05
N SER A 169 -7.58 9.59 -20.35
CA SER A 169 -7.79 9.79 -18.90
C SER A 169 -9.25 10.09 -18.54
N ALA A 170 -10.02 10.74 -19.43
CA ALA A 170 -11.46 10.93 -19.23
C ALA A 170 -12.28 9.64 -19.37
N LYS A 171 -11.85 8.69 -20.22
CA LYS A 171 -12.44 7.34 -20.27
C LYS A 171 -12.07 6.56 -19.02
N GLU A 172 -10.82 6.65 -18.59
CA GLU A 172 -10.30 6.01 -17.38
C GLU A 172 -11.09 6.43 -16.13
N ALA A 173 -11.25 7.74 -15.89
CA ALA A 173 -12.05 8.25 -14.77
C ALA A 173 -13.55 7.87 -14.87
N GLU A 174 -14.13 7.80 -16.07
CA GLU A 174 -15.52 7.33 -16.26
C GLU A 174 -15.63 5.80 -16.07
N MET A 175 -14.60 5.01 -16.37
CA MET A 175 -14.54 3.58 -16.04
C MET A 175 -14.38 3.36 -14.53
N GLU A 176 -13.53 4.13 -13.84
CA GLU A 176 -13.40 4.09 -12.37
C GLU A 176 -14.71 4.48 -11.66
N LYS A 177 -15.40 5.51 -12.18
CA LYS A 177 -16.76 5.88 -11.76
C LYS A 177 -17.73 4.72 -11.96
N GLN A 178 -17.77 4.08 -13.14
CA GLN A 178 -18.66 2.94 -13.37
C GLN A 178 -18.31 1.70 -12.52
N ALA A 179 -17.03 1.49 -12.21
CA ALA A 179 -16.58 0.41 -11.32
C ALA A 179 -16.99 0.66 -9.86
N SER A 180 -16.85 1.89 -9.37
CA SER A 180 -17.28 2.29 -8.02
C SER A 180 -18.80 2.38 -7.88
N GLU A 181 -19.53 2.78 -8.93
CA GLU A 181 -20.99 2.65 -9.00
C GLU A 181 -21.43 1.18 -8.87
N ARG A 182 -20.85 0.26 -9.65
CA ARG A 182 -21.16 -1.18 -9.57
C ARG A 182 -20.85 -1.78 -8.19
N ARG A 183 -19.69 -1.47 -7.60
CA ARG A 183 -19.34 -1.91 -6.24
C ARG A 183 -20.33 -1.42 -5.18
N CYS A 184 -20.88 -0.21 -5.33
CA CYS A 184 -21.95 0.28 -4.45
C CYS A 184 -23.25 -0.50 -4.67
N GLU A 185 -23.65 -0.79 -5.91
CA GLU A 185 -24.83 -1.61 -6.21
C GLU A 185 -24.71 -3.04 -5.68
N GLU A 186 -23.52 -3.65 -5.84
CA GLU A 186 -23.17 -4.97 -5.31
C GLU A 186 -23.27 -5.00 -3.78
N LEU A 187 -22.57 -4.10 -3.07
CA LEU A 187 -22.60 -4.01 -1.61
C LEU A 187 -24.00 -3.66 -1.05
N ALA A 188 -24.77 -2.80 -1.72
CA ALA A 188 -26.15 -2.52 -1.33
C ALA A 188 -27.06 -3.74 -1.51
N SER A 189 -26.79 -4.59 -2.51
CA SER A 189 -27.50 -5.85 -2.71
C SER A 189 -27.10 -6.93 -1.69
N GLU A 190 -25.81 -7.02 -1.31
CA GLU A 190 -25.38 -7.89 -0.21
C GLU A 190 -26.01 -7.43 1.11
N LEU A 191 -25.91 -6.14 1.46
CA LEU A 191 -26.49 -5.56 2.67
C LEU A 191 -27.99 -5.87 2.78
N PHE A 192 -28.77 -5.60 1.73
CA PHE A 192 -30.19 -5.94 1.69
C PHE A 192 -30.45 -7.44 1.87
N SER A 193 -29.60 -8.30 1.29
CA SER A 193 -29.71 -9.76 1.48
C SER A 193 -29.38 -10.22 2.90
N LEU A 194 -28.39 -9.59 3.55
CA LEU A 194 -27.97 -9.88 4.93
C LEU A 194 -29.01 -9.38 5.94
N GLU A 195 -29.51 -8.15 5.76
CA GLU A 195 -30.60 -7.59 6.58
C GLU A 195 -31.88 -8.44 6.45
N LYS A 196 -32.27 -8.83 5.22
CA LYS A 196 -33.39 -9.76 5.00
C LYS A 196 -33.17 -11.13 5.68
N ARG A 197 -31.93 -11.66 5.67
CA ARG A 197 -31.57 -12.91 6.36
C ARG A 197 -31.52 -12.78 7.87
N LEU A 198 -31.23 -11.59 8.42
CA LEU A 198 -31.22 -11.29 9.85
C LEU A 198 -32.64 -11.18 10.43
N MET A 199 -33.60 -10.68 9.65
CA MET A 199 -35.00 -10.57 10.07
C MET A 199 -35.65 -11.91 10.41
N GLU A 200 -35.29 -13.01 9.72
CA GLU A 200 -35.91 -14.32 9.91
C GLU A 200 -35.59 -15.00 11.27
N PRO A 201 -34.32 -15.13 11.71
CA PRO A 201 -34.01 -15.65 13.05
C PRO A 201 -34.49 -14.70 14.15
N GLN A 202 -34.47 -13.37 13.93
CA GLN A 202 -35.09 -12.40 14.85
C GLN A 202 -36.60 -12.64 14.98
N ARG A 203 -37.31 -12.88 13.86
CA ARG A 203 -38.74 -13.20 13.82
C ARG A 203 -39.06 -14.48 14.57
N ARG A 204 -38.30 -15.58 14.36
CA ARG A 204 -38.52 -16.84 15.09
C ARG A 204 -38.21 -16.71 16.59
N LEU A 205 -37.14 -16.00 16.97
CA LEU A 205 -36.83 -15.72 18.38
C LEU A 205 -37.94 -14.90 19.07
N LEU A 206 -38.46 -13.86 18.42
CA LEU A 206 -39.58 -13.05 18.92
C LEU A 206 -40.88 -13.86 19.02
N GLN A 207 -41.16 -14.75 18.06
CA GLN A 207 -42.31 -15.65 18.10
C GLN A 207 -42.23 -16.62 19.27
N HIS A 208 -41.08 -17.27 19.48
CA HIS A 208 -40.81 -18.10 20.65
C HIS A 208 -41.02 -17.32 21.97
N THR A 209 -40.47 -16.10 22.09
CA THR A 209 -40.65 -15.26 23.29
C THR A 209 -42.12 -14.89 23.53
N ALA A 210 -42.87 -14.55 22.48
CA ALA A 210 -44.30 -14.26 22.59
C ALA A 210 -45.15 -15.52 22.91
N GLY A 211 -44.75 -16.70 22.42
CA GLY A 211 -45.34 -17.99 22.77
C GLY A 211 -45.17 -18.32 24.26
N ILE A 212 -43.95 -18.20 24.78
CA ILE A 212 -43.67 -18.38 26.23
C ILE A 212 -44.43 -17.37 27.09
N LEU A 213 -44.51 -16.10 26.68
CA LEU A 213 -45.27 -15.08 27.40
C LEU A 213 -46.78 -15.40 27.46
N GLN A 214 -47.38 -15.94 26.38
CA GLN A 214 -48.75 -16.44 26.42
C GLN A 214 -48.90 -17.69 27.29
N MET A 215 -47.98 -18.67 27.22
CA MET A 215 -48.04 -19.83 28.11
C MET A 215 -48.02 -19.41 29.58
N THR A 216 -47.10 -18.54 29.98
CA THR A 216 -47.01 -18.03 31.35
C THR A 216 -48.23 -17.21 31.79
N HIS A 217 -48.87 -16.44 30.89
CA HIS A 217 -50.10 -15.70 31.17
C HIS A 217 -51.33 -16.61 31.47
N ARG A 218 -51.24 -17.92 31.22
CA ARG A 218 -52.34 -18.89 31.47
C ARG A 218 -52.21 -19.70 32.77
N VAL A 219 -51.04 -19.70 33.43
CA VAL A 219 -50.70 -20.66 34.51
C VAL A 219 -51.39 -20.40 35.86
N SER A 220 -51.97 -19.23 36.09
CA SER A 220 -52.70 -18.91 37.33
C SER A 220 -54.09 -19.57 37.45
N GLY A 221 -54.54 -20.32 36.43
CA GLY A 221 -55.92 -20.82 36.32
C GLY A 221 -56.12 -22.34 36.52
N LYS A 222 -56.56 -22.72 37.72
CA LYS A 222 -57.23 -24.00 38.10
C LYS A 222 -56.37 -25.27 38.26
N LYS A 223 -56.39 -25.83 39.48
CA LYS A 223 -56.18 -27.27 39.76
C LYS A 223 -57.50 -28.04 39.51
N PRO A 224 -57.48 -29.27 38.96
CA PRO A 224 -58.64 -30.16 38.99
C PRO A 224 -58.70 -30.91 40.33
N SER A 225 -59.71 -30.64 41.16
CA SER A 225 -59.99 -31.39 42.39
C SER A 225 -60.93 -32.57 42.13
N GLN A 226 -60.80 -33.64 42.92
CA GLN A 226 -61.61 -34.86 42.83
C GLN A 226 -63.11 -34.62 43.11
N LEU A 227 -63.94 -35.49 42.54
CA LEU A 227 -65.37 -35.61 42.83
C LEU A 227 -65.63 -36.16 44.24
N PRO A 228 -66.70 -35.70 44.90
CA PRO A 228 -67.62 -36.61 45.59
C PRO A 228 -69.06 -36.53 45.01
N VAL A 229 -69.92 -37.47 45.43
CA VAL A 229 -71.21 -37.79 44.79
C VAL A 229 -72.39 -36.98 45.33
N GLY A 230 -73.28 -36.53 44.44
CA GLY A 230 -74.60 -35.94 44.77
C GLY A 230 -75.48 -35.76 43.51
N PRO A 231 -76.81 -36.03 43.54
CA PRO A 231 -77.61 -36.13 42.31
C PRO A 231 -78.32 -34.83 41.85
N MET A 232 -78.15 -34.54 40.56
CA MET A 232 -79.11 -33.98 39.58
C MET A 232 -80.26 -33.03 40.03
N MET A 233 -80.19 -31.76 39.59
CA MET A 233 -81.31 -31.04 38.97
C MET A 233 -80.78 -29.91 38.05
N ASN A 234 -81.49 -29.57 36.98
CA ASN A 234 -81.03 -28.62 35.93
C ASN A 234 -81.29 -27.14 36.26
N GLY A 235 -80.44 -26.21 35.76
CA GLY A 235 -80.84 -24.81 35.57
C GLY A 235 -79.75 -23.72 35.59
N ILE A 236 -79.04 -23.53 34.47
CA ILE A 236 -78.33 -22.31 33.99
C ILE A 236 -77.51 -21.47 35.02
N PRO A 237 -76.17 -21.37 34.91
CA PRO A 237 -75.35 -20.54 35.80
C PRO A 237 -75.36 -19.05 35.43
N SER A 238 -75.10 -18.18 36.43
CA SER A 238 -74.94 -16.73 36.28
C SER A 238 -73.68 -16.27 37.02
N SER A 239 -72.85 -15.45 36.38
CA SER A 239 -71.76 -14.70 37.03
C SER A 239 -71.40 -13.43 36.25
N PRO A 240 -71.21 -12.31 36.96
CA PRO A 240 -70.21 -11.33 36.57
C PRO A 240 -69.52 -10.72 37.80
N GLU A 241 -68.31 -11.17 38.13
CA GLU A 241 -67.50 -10.57 39.19
C GLU A 241 -66.03 -10.47 38.75
N SER A 242 -65.64 -9.27 38.30
CA SER A 242 -64.27 -8.91 37.90
C SER A 242 -64.11 -7.38 37.92
N LEU A 243 -64.00 -6.83 39.13
CA LEU A 243 -63.58 -5.46 39.37
C LEU A 243 -62.39 -5.48 40.35
N TYR A 244 -61.42 -4.60 40.10
CA TYR A 244 -60.19 -4.39 40.88
C TYR A 244 -59.16 -5.53 40.91
N THR A 245 -58.24 -5.49 39.95
CA THR A 245 -56.84 -5.88 40.17
C THR A 245 -55.92 -4.74 39.75
N TYR A 246 -55.28 -4.10 40.74
CA TYR A 246 -54.22 -3.11 40.53
C TYR A 246 -52.93 -3.59 41.22
N THR A 247 -51.83 -3.49 40.48
CA THR A 247 -50.43 -3.30 40.92
C THR A 247 -50.07 -3.54 42.40
N ASN A 248 -49.03 -4.36 42.63
CA ASN A 248 -47.69 -3.89 43.06
C ASN A 248 -46.81 -5.07 43.51
N THR A 249 -45.59 -5.18 43.01
CA THR A 249 -44.55 -6.06 43.58
C THR A 249 -43.19 -5.45 43.31
N ARG A 250 -42.41 -5.20 44.37
CA ARG A 250 -41.12 -4.48 44.30
C ARG A 250 -40.21 -4.97 45.43
N ASN A 251 -38.91 -5.01 45.14
CA ASN A 251 -37.78 -5.36 46.02
C ASN A 251 -37.74 -6.80 46.58
N SER A 252 -36.72 -7.55 46.17
CA SER A 252 -35.80 -8.21 47.11
C SER A 252 -34.45 -8.43 46.42
N MET A 253 -33.34 -8.06 47.07
CA MET A 253 -31.96 -8.23 46.59
C MET A 253 -31.02 -8.17 47.79
N GLU A 254 -29.85 -8.81 47.66
CA GLU A 254 -28.71 -8.85 48.62
C GLU A 254 -28.88 -9.70 49.89
N VAL A 255 -27.95 -10.64 50.06
CA VAL A 255 -27.17 -10.91 51.29
C VAL A 255 -25.87 -11.66 50.85
N PRO A 256 -24.69 -11.42 51.47
CA PRO A 256 -23.40 -11.78 50.84
C PRO A 256 -22.70 -13.04 51.40
N SER A 257 -21.58 -13.37 50.75
CA SER A 257 -20.60 -14.41 51.11
C SER A 257 -20.09 -14.39 52.56
N SER A 258 -19.92 -15.57 53.19
CA SER A 258 -18.64 -16.01 53.84
C SER A 258 -18.71 -17.39 54.51
N GLY A 259 -17.79 -18.30 54.13
CA GLY A 259 -16.96 -19.07 55.08
C GLY A 259 -17.42 -20.42 55.68
N ALA A 260 -16.41 -21.28 55.90
CA ALA A 260 -16.31 -22.41 56.84
C ALA A 260 -17.06 -23.74 56.56
N ASP A 261 -16.26 -24.73 56.13
CA ASP A 261 -16.14 -26.12 56.63
C ASP A 261 -17.28 -26.77 57.43
N PHE A 262 -17.67 -27.99 57.03
CA PHE A 262 -17.71 -29.16 57.93
C PHE A 262 -17.64 -30.49 57.15
N ASP A 263 -16.97 -31.50 57.71
CA ASP A 263 -16.64 -32.78 57.07
C ASP A 263 -16.99 -33.96 58.01
N PHE A 264 -17.79 -34.94 57.56
CA PHE A 264 -17.98 -36.23 58.26
C PHE A 264 -18.66 -37.38 57.45
N ASP A 265 -17.83 -38.19 56.79
CA ASP A 265 -17.69 -39.68 56.82
C ASP A 265 -18.83 -40.67 57.29
N LYS A 266 -18.81 -41.89 56.70
CA LYS A 266 -19.38 -43.23 57.11
C LYS A 266 -20.91 -43.58 57.06
N SER A 267 -21.29 -44.40 56.04
CA SER A 267 -21.70 -45.85 56.06
C SER A 267 -22.28 -46.56 57.32
N PRO A 268 -22.91 -47.78 57.23
CA PRO A 268 -23.68 -48.46 56.13
C PRO A 268 -24.87 -49.41 56.58
N TYR A 269 -25.45 -50.19 55.63
CA TYR A 269 -26.19 -51.50 55.77
C TYR A 269 -27.58 -51.62 56.48
N LEU A 270 -28.56 -52.28 55.81
CA LEU A 270 -29.10 -53.63 56.16
C LEU A 270 -30.03 -54.21 55.04
N ASP A 271 -30.64 -55.40 55.27
CA ASP A 271 -31.25 -56.34 54.32
C ASP A 271 -32.61 -56.92 54.85
N GLY A 272 -33.43 -57.58 54.02
CA GLY A 272 -34.22 -58.74 54.46
C GLY A 272 -35.76 -58.79 54.29
N LEU A 273 -36.22 -59.43 53.20
CA LEU A 273 -37.32 -60.44 53.11
C LEU A 273 -38.82 -60.14 53.39
N GLY A 274 -39.71 -60.79 52.61
CA GLY A 274 -41.17 -60.90 52.81
C GLY A 274 -41.79 -62.02 51.92
N ALA A 275 -42.90 -62.66 52.32
CA ALA A 275 -43.31 -63.99 51.81
C ALA A 275 -44.78 -64.12 51.27
N PRO A 276 -45.14 -65.16 50.47
CA PRO A 276 -46.37 -65.25 49.66
C PRO A 276 -47.45 -66.26 50.16
N ARG A 277 -48.66 -66.26 49.54
CA ARG A 277 -49.65 -67.37 49.24
C ARG A 277 -50.61 -66.85 48.11
N LYS A 278 -51.56 -67.55 47.46
CA LYS A 278 -52.33 -68.83 47.63
C LYS A 278 -52.59 -69.50 46.23
N ASN A 279 -53.46 -70.52 46.18
CA ASN A 279 -53.74 -71.39 45.01
C ASN A 279 -55.18 -71.25 44.45
N ALA A 280 -55.41 -71.82 43.26
CA ALA A 280 -56.71 -72.34 42.79
C ALA A 280 -56.66 -73.90 42.70
N ILE A 281 -57.76 -74.58 42.37
CA ILE A 281 -57.95 -76.03 42.54
C ILE A 281 -58.47 -76.69 41.25
N GLU A 282 -57.92 -77.84 40.85
CA GLU A 282 -58.59 -78.79 39.96
C GLU A 282 -58.20 -80.27 40.23
N ILE A 283 -58.82 -81.22 39.54
CA ILE A 283 -59.03 -82.61 40.04
C ILE A 283 -58.05 -83.63 39.44
N PRO A 284 -57.41 -84.52 40.24
CA PRO A 284 -56.35 -85.41 39.77
C PRO A 284 -56.85 -86.71 39.12
N LEU A 285 -56.46 -86.94 37.85
CA LEU A 285 -56.53 -88.25 37.17
C LEU A 285 -55.30 -88.56 36.31
N LYS A 286 -54.12 -88.66 36.94
CA LYS A 286 -52.94 -89.46 36.50
C LYS A 286 -52.12 -89.88 37.73
N SER A 287 -51.17 -90.80 37.56
CA SER A 287 -50.43 -91.42 38.66
C SER A 287 -49.36 -90.48 39.26
N PRO A 288 -49.15 -90.47 40.60
CA PRO A 288 -48.20 -89.56 41.27
C PRO A 288 -46.77 -89.66 40.72
N ILE A 289 -46.34 -90.85 40.31
CA ILE A 289 -45.02 -91.09 39.72
C ILE A 289 -44.84 -90.32 38.39
N ARG A 290 -45.91 -90.12 37.60
CA ARG A 290 -45.80 -89.35 36.35
C ARG A 290 -45.74 -87.86 36.60
N GLU A 291 -46.49 -87.38 37.60
CA GLU A 291 -46.54 -85.97 37.99
C GLU A 291 -45.23 -85.53 38.67
N GLN A 292 -44.69 -86.32 39.59
CA GLN A 292 -43.38 -86.06 40.20
C GLN A 292 -42.24 -86.07 39.16
N ASN A 293 -42.30 -86.94 38.15
CA ASN A 293 -41.33 -86.93 37.05
C ASN A 293 -41.55 -85.78 36.05
N ALA A 294 -42.76 -85.20 35.97
CA ALA A 294 -43.01 -83.98 35.20
C ALA A 294 -42.47 -82.75 35.96
N GLN A 295 -42.77 -82.61 37.25
CA GLN A 295 -42.25 -81.55 38.12
C GLN A 295 -40.72 -81.60 38.24
N LEU A 296 -40.11 -82.79 38.33
CA LEU A 296 -38.64 -82.96 38.28
C LEU A 296 -38.02 -82.66 36.91
N ARG A 297 -38.83 -82.60 35.85
CA ARG A 297 -38.39 -82.19 34.51
C ARG A 297 -38.51 -80.67 34.36
N GLU A 298 -39.66 -80.13 34.75
CA GLU A 298 -39.96 -78.70 34.78
C GLU A 298 -38.93 -77.94 35.64
N LEU A 299 -38.65 -78.41 36.86
CA LEU A 299 -37.58 -77.86 37.72
C LEU A 299 -36.17 -77.98 37.12
N ARG A 300 -35.92 -78.94 36.21
CA ARG A 300 -34.63 -79.01 35.49
C ARG A 300 -34.60 -78.01 34.35
N GLU A 301 -35.67 -77.93 33.57
CA GLU A 301 -35.84 -76.97 32.48
C GLU A 301 -35.85 -75.52 33.01
N GLU A 302 -36.32 -75.26 34.23
CA GLU A 302 -36.15 -73.99 34.95
C GLU A 302 -34.71 -73.76 35.43
N VAL A 303 -34.08 -74.75 36.08
CA VAL A 303 -32.67 -74.63 36.53
C VAL A 303 -31.70 -74.45 35.36
N ASP A 304 -31.97 -75.06 34.21
CA ASP A 304 -31.15 -74.92 33.02
C ASP A 304 -31.39 -73.56 32.32
N LYS A 305 -32.64 -73.06 32.26
CA LYS A 305 -32.92 -71.66 31.86
C LYS A 305 -32.22 -70.64 32.76
N VAL A 306 -32.23 -70.85 34.08
CA VAL A 306 -31.56 -69.96 35.04
C VAL A 306 -30.03 -70.01 34.86
N LYS A 307 -29.45 -71.13 34.40
CA LYS A 307 -28.03 -71.15 33.98
C LYS A 307 -27.82 -70.34 32.71
N GLU A 308 -28.62 -70.56 31.66
CA GLU A 308 -28.51 -69.78 30.41
C GLU A 308 -28.67 -68.27 30.66
N GLU A 309 -29.54 -67.87 31.59
CA GLU A 309 -29.72 -66.47 32.02
C GLU A 309 -28.49 -65.94 32.78
N ASN A 310 -27.94 -66.72 33.72
CA ASN A 310 -26.70 -66.35 34.43
C ASN A 310 -25.48 -66.32 33.50
N GLU A 311 -25.41 -67.19 32.49
CA GLU A 311 -24.36 -67.21 31.47
C GLU A 311 -24.45 -65.97 30.56
N ARG A 312 -25.66 -65.60 30.11
CA ARG A 312 -25.90 -64.32 29.40
C ARG A 312 -25.53 -63.10 30.24
N ILE A 313 -25.91 -63.06 31.53
CA ILE A 313 -25.57 -61.97 32.45
C ILE A 313 -24.04 -61.91 32.67
N MET A 314 -23.35 -63.05 32.71
CA MET A 314 -21.89 -63.10 32.78
C MET A 314 -21.24 -62.56 31.50
N GLU A 315 -21.74 -62.92 30.32
CA GLU A 315 -21.27 -62.39 29.03
C GLU A 315 -21.50 -60.87 28.93
N GLU A 316 -22.69 -60.39 29.33
CA GLU A 316 -23.00 -58.95 29.40
C GLU A 316 -22.08 -58.22 30.38
N ASN A 317 -21.79 -58.79 31.55
CA ASN A 317 -20.84 -58.22 32.51
C ASN A 317 -19.40 -58.16 31.97
N VAL A 318 -18.99 -59.11 31.12
CA VAL A 318 -17.70 -59.07 30.43
C VAL A 318 -17.69 -57.96 29.36
N GLN A 319 -18.75 -57.84 28.56
CA GLN A 319 -18.87 -56.78 27.54
C GLN A 319 -18.92 -55.38 28.17
N LEU A 320 -19.66 -55.20 29.27
CA LEU A 320 -19.72 -53.94 30.00
C LEU A 320 -18.35 -53.55 30.58
N ARG A 321 -17.56 -54.52 31.06
CA ARG A 321 -16.18 -54.25 31.53
C ARG A 321 -15.24 -53.85 30.40
N THR A 322 -15.29 -54.50 29.24
CA THR A 322 -14.46 -54.10 28.11
C THR A 322 -14.85 -52.72 27.57
N ALA A 323 -16.14 -52.36 27.60
CA ALA A 323 -16.61 -51.00 27.32
C ALA A 323 -16.14 -49.98 28.37
N GLU A 324 -16.15 -50.33 29.66
CA GLU A 324 -15.64 -49.48 30.74
C GLU A 324 -14.12 -49.25 30.65
N GLU A 325 -13.35 -50.27 30.26
CA GLU A 325 -11.91 -50.19 30.00
C GLU A 325 -11.60 -49.35 28.76
N GLN A 326 -12.38 -49.50 27.68
CA GLN A 326 -12.26 -48.65 26.49
C GLN A 326 -12.57 -47.18 26.82
N LEU A 327 -13.66 -46.89 27.54
CA LEU A 327 -14.01 -45.53 27.96
C LEU A 327 -12.95 -44.89 28.86
N LYS A 328 -12.27 -45.67 29.71
CA LYS A 328 -11.11 -45.20 30.50
C LYS A 328 -9.90 -44.87 29.61
N SER A 329 -9.64 -45.68 28.59
CA SER A 329 -8.59 -45.43 27.59
C SER A 329 -8.87 -44.14 26.81
N ASP A 330 -10.09 -43.97 26.32
CA ASP A 330 -10.50 -42.81 25.53
C ASP A 330 -10.50 -41.52 26.38
N PHE A 331 -10.96 -41.61 27.64
CA PHE A 331 -10.88 -40.50 28.60
C PHE A 331 -9.42 -40.09 28.91
N ALA A 332 -8.51 -41.06 29.06
CA ALA A 332 -7.09 -40.78 29.25
C ALA A 332 -6.46 -40.11 28.02
N GLN A 333 -6.82 -40.55 26.81
CA GLN A 333 -6.39 -39.91 25.56
C GLN A 333 -6.92 -38.47 25.44
N ILE A 334 -8.18 -38.22 25.83
CA ILE A 334 -8.77 -36.87 25.85
C ILE A 334 -8.05 -35.97 26.88
N GLN A 335 -7.71 -36.50 28.07
CA GLN A 335 -6.90 -35.76 29.04
C GLN A 335 -5.50 -35.44 28.50
N GLU A 336 -4.84 -36.36 27.80
CA GLU A 336 -3.53 -36.10 27.19
C GLU A 336 -3.63 -35.05 26.07
N GLN A 337 -4.66 -35.11 25.22
CA GLN A 337 -4.91 -34.10 24.21
C GLN A 337 -5.18 -32.72 24.84
N HIS A 338 -5.95 -32.65 25.93
CA HIS A 338 -6.18 -31.39 26.65
C HIS A 338 -4.88 -30.85 27.29
N ALA A 339 -4.00 -31.70 27.80
CA ALA A 339 -2.70 -31.29 28.33
C ALA A 339 -1.78 -30.75 27.22
N ARG A 340 -1.73 -31.42 26.06
CA ARG A 340 -0.99 -30.97 24.87
C ARG A 340 -1.53 -29.64 24.33
N LEU A 341 -2.85 -29.46 24.29
CA LEU A 341 -3.49 -28.20 23.89
C LEU A 341 -3.16 -27.06 24.87
N ALA A 342 -3.25 -27.30 26.18
CA ALA A 342 -2.89 -26.30 27.19
C ALA A 342 -1.43 -25.82 27.06
N ALA A 343 -0.48 -26.74 26.81
CA ALA A 343 0.91 -26.39 26.54
C ALA A 343 1.07 -25.55 25.25
N SER A 344 0.32 -25.86 24.19
CA SER A 344 0.33 -25.06 22.96
C SER A 344 -0.29 -23.67 23.14
N GLU A 345 -1.30 -23.52 24.00
CA GLU A 345 -1.83 -22.21 24.36
C GLU A 345 -0.81 -21.38 25.17
N GLU A 346 -0.03 -22.02 26.03
CA GLU A 346 1.02 -21.35 26.83
C GLU A 346 2.13 -20.82 25.91
N GLN A 347 2.62 -21.65 24.98
CA GLN A 347 3.55 -21.22 23.93
C GLN A 347 3.00 -20.06 23.09
N LEU A 348 1.74 -20.12 22.66
CA LEU A 348 1.09 -19.01 21.93
C LEU A 348 0.92 -17.74 22.79
N LYS A 349 0.84 -17.84 24.12
CA LYS A 349 0.83 -16.69 25.03
C LYS A 349 2.22 -16.08 25.18
N GLU A 350 3.28 -16.89 25.20
CA GLU A 350 4.67 -16.43 25.18
C GLU A 350 5.04 -15.74 23.85
N GLU A 351 4.68 -16.33 22.70
CA GLU A 351 4.86 -15.72 21.38
C GLU A 351 4.11 -14.38 21.27
N GLN A 352 2.88 -14.30 21.78
CA GLN A 352 2.13 -13.04 21.86
C GLN A 352 2.71 -12.03 22.86
N ALA A 353 3.48 -12.45 23.86
CA ALA A 353 4.20 -11.54 24.74
C ALA A 353 5.42 -10.97 24.01
N HIS A 354 6.25 -11.82 23.41
CA HIS A 354 7.40 -11.40 22.59
C HIS A 354 6.98 -10.43 21.47
N ALA A 355 5.91 -10.74 20.73
CA ALA A 355 5.41 -9.87 19.67
C ALA A 355 4.90 -8.51 20.20
N ARG A 356 4.36 -8.43 21.43
CA ARG A 356 3.99 -7.14 22.05
C ARG A 356 5.22 -6.32 22.43
N ASP A 357 6.26 -6.96 22.96
CA ASP A 357 7.51 -6.30 23.34
C ASP A 357 8.30 -5.83 22.10
N GLU A 358 8.31 -6.61 21.03
CA GLU A 358 8.88 -6.21 19.73
C GLU A 358 8.13 -5.01 19.13
N ILE A 359 6.79 -5.01 19.14
CA ILE A 359 5.98 -3.85 18.74
C ILE A 359 6.27 -2.62 19.63
N SER A 360 6.54 -2.82 20.92
CA SER A 360 6.92 -1.75 21.84
C SER A 360 8.29 -1.14 21.48
N GLN A 361 9.29 -1.99 21.20
CA GLN A 361 10.63 -1.57 20.75
C GLN A 361 10.58 -0.84 19.40
N LEU A 362 9.83 -1.37 18.43
CA LEU A 362 9.65 -0.74 17.12
C LEU A 362 9.00 0.64 17.23
N ARG A 363 8.02 0.82 18.12
CA ARG A 363 7.42 2.14 18.41
C ARG A 363 8.40 3.11 19.07
N SER A 364 9.27 2.62 19.97
CA SER A 364 10.35 3.43 20.54
C SER A 364 11.30 3.93 19.44
N ARG A 365 11.71 3.04 18.53
CA ARG A 365 12.61 3.43 17.42
C ARG A 365 11.90 4.31 16.38
N GLU A 366 10.60 4.15 16.16
CA GLU A 366 9.79 5.06 15.33
C GLU A 366 9.75 6.47 15.94
N GLN A 367 9.58 6.61 17.26
CA GLN A 367 9.65 7.90 17.95
C GLN A 367 11.06 8.51 17.88
N GLU A 368 12.12 7.72 18.09
CA GLU A 368 13.50 8.20 17.92
C GLU A 368 13.76 8.72 16.50
N LEU A 369 13.27 8.03 15.48
CA LEU A 369 13.39 8.44 14.07
C LEU A 369 12.57 9.71 13.77
N MET A 370 11.40 9.90 14.41
CA MET A 370 10.63 11.16 14.34
C MET A 370 11.39 12.32 14.99
N ASP A 371 12.01 12.09 16.16
CA ASP A 371 12.81 13.09 16.86
C ASP A 371 14.12 13.43 16.11
N GLU A 372 14.77 12.45 15.49
CA GLU A 372 15.89 12.62 14.56
C GLU A 372 15.46 13.46 13.34
N HIS A 373 14.30 13.15 12.75
CA HIS A 373 13.75 13.91 11.62
C HIS A 373 13.37 15.35 12.01
N SER A 374 12.80 15.59 13.20
CA SER A 374 12.51 16.95 13.69
C SER A 374 13.79 17.79 13.72
N LYS A 375 14.84 17.27 14.37
CA LYS A 375 16.17 17.93 14.46
C LYS A 375 16.75 18.20 13.07
N ALA A 376 16.66 17.25 12.14
CA ALA A 376 17.10 17.43 10.76
C ALA A 376 16.29 18.51 10.01
N THR A 377 14.98 18.64 10.26
CA THR A 377 14.18 19.74 9.69
C THR A 377 14.52 21.09 10.31
N GLU A 378 14.73 21.16 11.63
CA GLU A 378 15.19 22.37 12.33
C GLU A 378 16.54 22.84 11.79
N GLU A 379 17.52 21.94 11.64
CA GLU A 379 18.81 22.22 11.03
C GLU A 379 18.67 22.71 9.58
N ASN A 380 17.80 22.10 8.77
CA ASN A 380 17.51 22.58 7.42
C ASN A 380 16.88 24.00 7.41
N THR A 381 16.02 24.34 8.37
CA THR A 381 15.52 25.73 8.49
C THR A 381 16.61 26.70 8.90
N ARG A 382 17.53 26.28 9.78
CA ARG A 382 18.69 27.07 10.20
C ARG A 382 19.65 27.33 9.04
N ILE A 383 20.05 26.29 8.31
CA ILE A 383 20.92 26.40 7.13
C ILE A 383 20.28 27.30 6.06
N ARG A 384 18.96 27.20 5.85
CA ARG A 384 18.23 28.11 4.95
C ARG A 384 18.27 29.57 5.43
N GLY A 385 18.14 29.80 6.74
CA GLY A 385 18.28 31.12 7.35
C GLY A 385 19.69 31.69 7.22
N GLU A 386 20.72 30.89 7.45
CA GLU A 386 22.13 31.29 7.29
C GLU A 386 22.46 31.55 5.81
N THR A 387 21.98 30.72 4.88
CA THR A 387 22.07 30.95 3.42
C THR A 387 21.39 32.26 3.01
N SER A 388 20.24 32.59 3.61
CA SER A 388 19.53 33.85 3.33
C SER A 388 20.35 35.07 3.77
N ARG A 389 20.99 35.01 4.96
CA ARG A 389 21.91 36.07 5.43
C ARG A 389 23.12 36.23 4.52
N MET A 390 23.73 35.13 4.08
CA MET A 390 24.84 35.16 3.11
C MET A 390 24.41 35.81 1.77
N MET A 391 23.17 35.59 1.34
CA MET A 391 22.62 36.22 0.13
C MET A 391 22.38 37.73 0.33
N ASP A 392 21.84 38.14 1.48
CA ASP A 392 21.68 39.56 1.82
C ASP A 392 23.03 40.29 1.91
N GLU A 393 24.04 39.68 2.53
CA GLU A 393 25.40 40.23 2.57
C GLU A 393 26.02 40.32 1.17
N THR A 394 25.88 39.26 0.36
CA THR A 394 26.31 39.25 -1.05
C THR A 394 25.66 40.40 -1.85
N ASN A 395 24.39 40.73 -1.58
CA ASN A 395 23.71 41.84 -2.22
C ASN A 395 24.22 43.20 -1.70
N ARG A 396 24.49 43.35 -0.39
CA ARG A 396 25.14 44.56 0.16
C ARG A 396 26.52 44.81 -0.45
N TYR A 397 27.31 43.76 -0.68
CA TYR A 397 28.61 43.89 -1.36
C TYR A 397 28.46 44.33 -2.83
N LYS A 398 27.45 43.84 -3.55
CA LYS A 398 27.14 44.32 -4.92
C LYS A 398 26.66 45.78 -4.94
N ASP A 399 25.86 46.19 -3.96
CA ASP A 399 25.42 47.58 -3.82
C ASP A 399 26.62 48.50 -3.49
N ALA A 400 27.56 48.04 -2.67
CA ALA A 400 28.79 48.77 -2.36
C ALA A 400 29.72 48.89 -3.58
N ASP A 401 29.96 47.79 -4.30
CA ASP A 401 30.71 47.77 -5.56
C ASP A 401 30.08 48.68 -6.63
N SER A 402 28.75 48.67 -6.75
CA SER A 402 28.02 49.55 -7.67
C SER A 402 28.18 51.03 -7.30
N ARG A 403 28.21 51.36 -5.99
CA ARG A 403 28.48 52.72 -5.50
C ARG A 403 29.93 53.14 -5.74
N LEU A 404 30.89 52.25 -5.51
CA LEU A 404 32.31 52.52 -5.78
C LEU A 404 32.54 52.80 -7.28
N LYS A 405 31.93 52.01 -8.17
CA LYS A 405 31.97 52.25 -9.62
C LYS A 405 31.29 53.56 -10.04
N ALA A 406 30.20 53.95 -9.38
CA ALA A 406 29.57 55.25 -9.62
C ALA A 406 30.48 56.42 -9.18
N ILE A 407 31.20 56.28 -8.05
CA ILE A 407 32.19 57.27 -7.59
C ILE A 407 33.39 57.31 -8.54
N GLU A 408 33.89 56.16 -9.00
CA GLU A 408 34.98 56.07 -9.98
C GLU A 408 34.60 56.73 -11.32
N GLN A 409 33.37 56.51 -11.80
CA GLN A 409 32.83 57.19 -12.99
C GLN A 409 32.67 58.71 -12.78
N GLN A 410 32.28 59.15 -11.59
CA GLN A 410 32.22 60.58 -11.27
C GLN A 410 33.63 61.20 -11.23
N MET A 411 34.58 60.58 -10.54
CA MET A 411 35.97 61.05 -10.45
C MET A 411 36.64 61.11 -11.82
N THR A 412 36.46 60.07 -12.65
CA THR A 412 37.03 60.05 -14.01
C THR A 412 36.42 61.15 -14.89
N ALA A 413 35.10 61.32 -14.88
CA ALA A 413 34.44 62.43 -15.59
C ALA A 413 34.88 63.83 -15.09
N GLU A 414 35.15 63.99 -13.79
CA GLU A 414 35.71 65.22 -13.23
C GLU A 414 37.15 65.46 -13.73
N THR A 415 38.01 64.43 -13.73
CA THR A 415 39.37 64.55 -14.30
C THR A 415 39.37 64.83 -15.80
N GLU A 416 38.41 64.29 -16.57
CA GLU A 416 38.28 64.60 -18.00
C GLU A 416 37.77 66.02 -18.23
N SER A 417 36.81 66.49 -17.41
CA SER A 417 36.35 67.88 -17.40
C SER A 417 37.49 68.86 -17.10
N LEU A 418 38.30 68.58 -16.06
CA LEU A 418 39.48 69.39 -15.72
C LEU A 418 40.54 69.34 -16.84
N ARG A 419 40.74 68.19 -17.48
CA ARG A 419 41.65 68.05 -18.64
C ARG A 419 41.16 68.86 -19.84
N ALA A 420 39.86 68.87 -20.10
CA ALA A 420 39.24 69.66 -21.16
C ALA A 420 39.32 71.17 -20.88
N GLN A 421 39.12 71.60 -19.63
CA GLN A 421 39.32 72.98 -19.19
C GLN A 421 40.78 73.42 -19.38
N SER A 422 41.75 72.64 -18.90
CA SER A 422 43.18 72.92 -19.08
C SER A 422 43.59 72.97 -20.56
N ALA A 423 43.06 72.08 -21.41
CA ALA A 423 43.28 72.12 -22.85
C ALA A 423 42.64 73.37 -23.50
N GLY A 424 41.47 73.80 -23.01
CA GLY A 424 40.83 75.06 -23.41
C GLY A 424 41.66 76.29 -23.05
N HIS A 425 42.18 76.35 -21.82
CA HIS A 425 43.07 77.42 -21.36
C HIS A 425 44.37 77.47 -22.17
N LEU A 426 45.04 76.32 -22.36
CA LEU A 426 46.24 76.23 -23.18
C LEU A 426 45.97 76.69 -24.63
N LYS A 427 44.82 76.33 -25.20
CA LYS A 427 44.43 76.85 -26.52
C LYS A 427 44.24 78.37 -26.49
N THR A 428 43.56 78.94 -25.50
CA THR A 428 43.40 80.41 -25.44
C THR A 428 44.74 81.14 -25.28
N ILE A 429 45.69 80.55 -24.56
CA ILE A 429 47.06 81.07 -24.42
C ILE A 429 47.77 81.02 -25.78
N SER A 430 47.73 79.89 -26.49
CA SER A 430 48.28 79.76 -27.85
C SER A 430 47.63 80.73 -28.85
N ASP A 431 46.30 80.90 -28.79
CA ASP A 431 45.57 81.88 -29.61
C ASP A 431 45.97 83.34 -29.29
N THR A 432 46.42 83.63 -28.06
CA THR A 432 47.02 84.94 -27.71
C THR A 432 48.49 85.08 -28.12
N GLU A 433 49.32 84.05 -27.98
CA GLU A 433 50.72 84.08 -28.44
C GLU A 433 50.79 84.29 -29.95
N ALA A 434 49.92 83.62 -30.72
CA ALA A 434 49.82 83.80 -32.17
C ALA A 434 49.34 85.21 -32.57
N ARG A 435 48.54 85.88 -31.73
CA ARG A 435 48.14 87.28 -31.94
C ARG A 435 49.27 88.25 -31.61
N LEU A 436 50.02 88.02 -30.53
CA LEU A 436 51.18 88.81 -30.15
C LEU A 436 52.29 88.71 -31.21
N ASP A 437 52.58 87.51 -31.71
CA ASP A 437 53.47 87.31 -32.87
C ASP A 437 53.04 88.15 -34.09
N ALA A 438 51.74 88.12 -34.42
CA ALA A 438 51.20 88.83 -35.57
C ALA A 438 51.17 90.37 -35.38
N LEU A 439 51.12 90.85 -34.13
CA LEU A 439 51.25 92.27 -33.79
C LEU A 439 52.71 92.71 -33.80
N ASN A 440 53.61 91.92 -33.20
CA ASN A 440 55.05 92.18 -33.15
C ASN A 440 55.68 92.24 -34.55
N ARG A 441 55.27 91.34 -35.45
CA ARG A 441 55.70 91.39 -36.87
C ARG A 441 55.26 92.68 -37.54
N LYS A 442 54.00 93.10 -37.38
CA LYS A 442 53.49 94.38 -37.93
C LYS A 442 54.18 95.60 -37.32
N LEU A 443 54.48 95.56 -36.03
CA LEU A 443 55.17 96.66 -35.35
C LEU A 443 56.61 96.80 -35.85
N ARG A 444 57.32 95.68 -36.06
CA ARG A 444 58.60 95.65 -36.79
C ARG A 444 58.45 96.22 -38.20
N ASP A 445 57.46 95.78 -38.97
CA ASP A 445 57.24 96.26 -40.33
C ASP A 445 57.05 97.78 -40.36
N VAL A 446 56.37 98.36 -39.35
CA VAL A 446 56.24 99.82 -39.17
C VAL A 446 57.56 100.49 -38.81
N ILE A 447 58.34 99.95 -37.86
CA ILE A 447 59.68 100.48 -37.48
C ILE A 447 60.63 100.49 -38.68
N VAL A 448 60.63 99.41 -39.46
CA VAL A 448 61.46 99.27 -40.67
C VAL A 448 60.97 100.21 -41.78
N ALA A 449 59.66 100.42 -41.92
CA ALA A 449 59.10 101.34 -42.91
C ALA A 449 59.29 102.82 -42.55
N PHE A 450 59.34 103.17 -41.26
CA PHE A 450 59.52 104.55 -40.79
C PHE A 450 60.96 105.05 -41.01
N ASN A 451 61.97 104.22 -40.71
CA ASN A 451 63.36 104.50 -41.11
C ASN A 451 64.09 103.27 -41.69
N PRO A 452 63.95 103.00 -43.00
CA PRO A 452 64.61 101.87 -43.65
C PRO A 452 66.14 101.90 -43.58
N THR A 453 66.75 103.07 -43.37
CA THR A 453 68.21 103.24 -43.36
C THR A 453 68.85 102.96 -42.01
N LYS A 454 68.14 103.22 -40.91
CA LYS A 454 68.60 102.90 -39.55
C LYS A 454 68.10 101.51 -39.10
N ASN A 455 66.85 101.16 -39.43
CA ASN A 455 66.17 100.03 -38.80
C ASN A 455 66.10 98.76 -39.66
N GLY A 456 66.73 98.73 -40.85
CA GLY A 456 66.77 97.52 -41.69
C GLY A 456 67.41 96.30 -41.01
N GLY A 457 68.10 96.49 -39.87
CA GLY A 457 68.62 95.43 -39.00
C GLY A 457 67.81 95.14 -37.73
N PHE A 458 66.58 95.64 -37.58
CA PHE A 458 65.75 95.36 -36.39
C PHE A 458 65.39 93.86 -36.35
N ASP A 459 65.70 93.21 -35.22
CA ASP A 459 65.57 91.75 -35.03
C ASP A 459 64.14 91.25 -35.29
N GLU A 460 64.00 90.00 -35.74
CA GLU A 460 62.69 89.36 -35.87
C GLU A 460 62.16 88.86 -34.53
N PRO A 461 60.84 88.98 -34.27
CA PRO A 461 60.24 88.41 -33.07
C PRO A 461 60.37 86.89 -33.11
N LYS A 462 60.85 86.32 -31.99
CA LYS A 462 60.87 84.87 -31.79
C LYS A 462 59.45 84.34 -31.86
N ALA A 463 59.20 83.38 -32.74
CA ALA A 463 57.88 82.78 -32.89
C ALA A 463 57.42 82.06 -31.61
N GLY A 464 56.13 82.16 -31.32
CA GLY A 464 55.50 81.53 -30.16
C GLY A 464 55.57 80.00 -30.19
N SER A 465 55.80 79.42 -29.03
CA SER A 465 55.79 77.97 -28.76
C SER A 465 54.38 77.38 -28.75
N GLY A 466 53.36 78.19 -28.40
CA GLY A 466 52.01 77.71 -28.11
C GLY A 466 51.83 77.17 -26.69
N SER A 467 52.90 77.16 -25.88
CA SER A 467 52.91 76.71 -24.49
C SER A 467 52.65 77.84 -23.47
N GLY A 468 52.64 79.10 -23.89
CA GLY A 468 52.58 80.27 -22.99
C GLY A 468 53.92 80.73 -22.45
N GLU A 469 54.98 79.92 -22.56
CA GLU A 469 56.34 80.24 -22.09
C GLU A 469 57.01 81.32 -22.95
N SER A 470 56.56 81.49 -24.20
CA SER A 470 57.05 82.54 -25.10
C SER A 470 56.35 83.88 -24.90
N LEU A 471 55.17 83.90 -24.28
CA LEU A 471 54.31 85.08 -24.13
C LEU A 471 55.02 86.25 -23.43
N THR A 472 55.86 85.97 -22.42
CA THR A 472 56.72 86.98 -21.77
C THR A 472 57.71 87.59 -22.76
N SER A 473 58.47 86.77 -23.48
CA SER A 473 59.45 87.23 -24.48
C SER A 473 58.80 87.95 -25.67
N GLN A 474 57.54 87.64 -26.00
CA GLN A 474 56.75 88.37 -26.99
C GLN A 474 56.34 89.75 -26.46
N LEU A 475 55.98 89.89 -25.18
CA LEU A 475 55.69 91.18 -24.57
C LEU A 475 56.94 92.05 -24.42
N GLU A 476 58.07 91.49 -23.98
CA GLU A 476 59.37 92.19 -23.94
C GLU A 476 59.80 92.70 -25.32
N TYR A 477 59.59 91.90 -26.38
CA TYR A 477 59.83 92.34 -27.75
C TYR A 477 58.88 93.49 -28.15
N MET A 478 57.59 93.39 -27.80
CA MET A 478 56.60 94.43 -28.09
C MET A 478 56.95 95.75 -27.41
N GLU A 479 57.36 95.70 -26.13
CA GLU A 479 57.79 96.86 -25.36
C GLU A 479 59.04 97.52 -25.97
N ARG A 480 60.07 96.73 -26.30
CA ARG A 480 61.29 97.22 -26.97
C ARG A 480 60.97 97.87 -28.33
N ALA A 481 60.07 97.25 -29.10
CA ALA A 481 59.62 97.77 -30.39
C ALA A 481 58.81 99.06 -30.24
N LEU A 482 57.91 99.15 -29.25
CA LEU A 482 57.17 100.39 -28.94
C LEU A 482 58.10 101.52 -28.49
N ALA A 483 59.06 101.25 -27.60
CA ALA A 483 60.09 102.21 -27.20
C ALA A 483 60.89 102.71 -28.41
N THR A 484 61.23 101.81 -29.34
CA THR A 484 61.90 102.16 -30.60
C THR A 484 61.00 103.04 -31.49
N THR A 485 59.70 102.76 -31.63
CA THR A 485 58.79 103.66 -32.36
C THR A 485 58.63 105.03 -31.72
N ALA A 486 58.67 105.11 -30.39
CA ALA A 486 58.59 106.38 -29.68
C ALA A 486 59.88 107.21 -29.83
N GLU A 487 61.05 106.56 -29.82
CA GLU A 487 62.34 107.20 -30.09
C GLU A 487 62.47 107.62 -31.57
N GLU A 488 61.98 106.82 -32.51
CA GLU A 488 61.87 107.17 -33.94
C GLU A 488 60.94 108.36 -34.18
N GLN A 489 59.76 108.37 -33.56
CA GLN A 489 58.82 109.50 -33.64
C GLN A 489 59.45 110.76 -33.03
N LYS A 490 60.14 110.65 -31.89
CA LYS A 490 60.87 111.74 -31.24
C LYS A 490 62.07 112.21 -32.08
N GLY A 491 62.74 111.30 -32.78
CA GLY A 491 63.84 111.57 -33.70
C GLY A 491 63.36 112.31 -34.95
N PHE A 492 62.27 111.87 -35.58
CA PHE A 492 61.63 112.55 -36.71
C PHE A 492 61.06 113.93 -36.30
N LEU A 493 60.51 114.06 -35.09
CA LEU A 493 60.09 115.35 -34.55
C LEU A 493 61.29 116.28 -34.24
N ALA A 494 62.46 115.74 -33.91
CA ALA A 494 63.69 116.53 -33.75
C ALA A 494 64.31 116.91 -35.11
N GLU A 495 64.29 116.02 -36.09
CA GLU A 495 64.77 116.25 -37.47
C GLU A 495 63.84 117.22 -38.23
N ALA A 496 62.55 117.28 -37.87
CA ALA A 496 61.61 118.31 -38.30
C ALA A 496 61.72 119.64 -37.50
N ALA A 497 62.40 119.65 -36.35
CA ALA A 497 62.54 120.83 -35.49
C ALA A 497 63.76 121.72 -35.83
N GLU A 498 64.56 121.38 -36.84
CA GLU A 498 65.69 122.22 -37.29
C GLU A 498 65.24 123.45 -38.14
N SER A 499 63.97 123.88 -38.03
CA SER A 499 63.49 125.11 -38.65
C SER A 499 62.49 125.90 -37.78
N SER A 500 63.02 126.93 -37.12
CA SER A 500 62.32 127.91 -36.24
C SER A 500 61.72 127.35 -34.95
N ALA A 501 61.55 128.23 -33.95
CA ALA A 501 61.30 127.88 -32.55
C ALA A 501 60.02 128.53 -31.99
N GLU A 502 59.74 128.23 -30.71
CA GLU A 502 58.67 128.78 -29.86
C GLU A 502 57.23 128.29 -30.14
N THR A 503 56.40 127.88 -29.17
CA THR A 503 56.58 127.10 -27.92
C THR A 503 55.19 126.70 -27.37
N ALA A 504 55.11 125.65 -26.57
CA ALA A 504 54.08 125.42 -25.53
C ALA A 504 52.58 125.58 -25.89
N ALA A 505 51.95 124.54 -26.45
CA ALA A 505 50.47 124.47 -26.59
C ALA A 505 49.84 123.06 -26.50
N MET A 506 50.48 122.08 -25.84
CA MET A 506 49.89 120.72 -25.68
C MET A 506 50.20 120.02 -24.35
N ALA A 507 50.35 120.79 -23.27
CA ALA A 507 50.62 120.28 -21.92
C ALA A 507 49.33 119.99 -21.09
N SER A 508 48.24 119.59 -21.75
CA SER A 508 46.92 119.40 -21.12
C SER A 508 46.23 118.07 -21.46
N SER A 509 46.99 117.07 -21.90
CA SER A 509 46.50 115.73 -22.26
C SER A 509 47.19 114.59 -21.48
N ILE A 510 48.03 114.93 -20.50
CA ILE A 510 48.74 113.97 -19.63
C ILE A 510 47.90 113.67 -18.38
N ASN A 511 47.26 114.68 -17.81
CA ASN A 511 46.45 114.61 -16.58
C ASN A 511 45.20 113.70 -16.67
N GLU A 512 44.78 113.27 -17.86
CA GLU A 512 43.68 112.29 -18.02
C GLU A 512 44.17 110.83 -18.02
N ILE A 513 45.49 110.60 -18.08
CA ILE A 513 46.08 109.24 -18.04
C ILE A 513 46.45 108.85 -16.61
N GLU A 514 46.98 109.77 -15.81
CA GLU A 514 47.37 109.53 -14.40
C GLU A 514 46.19 108.99 -13.57
N ALA A 515 45.00 109.58 -13.74
CA ALA A 515 43.77 109.15 -13.05
C ALA A 515 43.29 107.73 -13.42
N SER A 516 43.85 107.09 -14.45
CA SER A 516 43.58 105.69 -14.79
C SER A 516 44.58 104.70 -14.18
N LEU A 517 45.71 105.19 -13.66
CA LEU A 517 46.76 104.39 -13.04
C LEU A 517 46.47 104.14 -11.54
N ASP A 518 45.86 105.10 -10.85
CA ASP A 518 45.47 104.98 -9.44
C ASP A 518 44.48 103.81 -9.21
N GLU A 519 43.50 103.64 -10.11
CA GLU A 519 42.50 102.54 -10.03
C GLU A 519 43.13 101.15 -10.30
N ALA A 520 44.32 101.10 -10.90
CA ALA A 520 45.12 99.88 -11.00
C ALA A 520 45.95 99.64 -9.72
N SER A 521 46.49 100.71 -9.13
CA SER A 521 47.31 100.65 -7.91
C SER A 521 46.53 100.09 -6.71
N GLU A 522 45.30 100.57 -6.43
CA GLU A 522 44.48 100.04 -5.33
C GLU A 522 44.25 98.53 -5.41
N ARG A 523 44.12 97.98 -6.63
CA ARG A 523 43.91 96.54 -6.85
C ARG A 523 45.18 95.73 -6.60
N VAL A 524 46.36 96.29 -6.89
CA VAL A 524 47.64 95.65 -6.59
C VAL A 524 47.94 95.71 -5.09
N GLU A 525 47.65 96.84 -4.41
CA GLU A 525 47.79 96.92 -2.96
C GLU A 525 46.87 95.95 -2.20
N ALA A 526 45.62 95.77 -2.66
CA ALA A 526 44.70 94.81 -2.08
C ALA A 526 45.25 93.38 -2.13
N LEU A 527 45.89 93.01 -3.26
CA LEU A 527 46.55 91.72 -3.44
C LEU A 527 47.81 91.61 -2.57
N ALA A 528 48.62 92.67 -2.49
CA ALA A 528 49.83 92.72 -1.68
C ALA A 528 49.52 92.52 -0.19
N ARG A 529 48.49 93.20 0.35
CA ARG A 529 48.01 93.02 1.73
C ARG A 529 47.55 91.57 1.99
N GLN A 530 46.93 90.93 1.00
CA GLN A 530 46.48 89.53 1.10
C GLN A 530 47.65 88.52 1.12
N VAL A 531 48.75 88.80 0.41
CA VAL A 531 49.99 88.01 0.47
C VAL A 531 50.77 88.29 1.77
N GLN A 532 50.78 89.53 2.24
CA GLN A 532 51.50 89.94 3.44
C GLN A 532 50.91 89.33 4.72
N GLU A 533 49.58 89.20 4.81
CA GLU A 533 48.93 88.50 5.93
C GLU A 533 49.32 87.02 5.99
N ALA A 534 49.45 86.34 4.85
CA ALA A 534 49.93 84.96 4.80
C ALA A 534 51.39 84.81 5.28
N LEU A 535 52.23 85.84 5.09
CA LEU A 535 53.64 85.84 5.52
C LEU A 535 53.83 86.24 6.99
N ARG A 536 52.92 87.05 7.58
CA ARG A 536 52.94 87.37 9.04
C ARG A 536 52.80 86.13 9.93
N VAL A 537 52.22 85.05 9.42
CA VAL A 537 52.04 83.78 10.14
C VAL A 537 53.38 83.04 10.38
N SER A 538 54.44 83.37 9.64
CA SER A 538 55.68 82.57 9.62
C SER A 538 56.94 83.23 10.21
N ASN A 539 56.95 84.53 10.51
CA ASN A 539 58.04 85.18 11.27
C ASN A 539 57.56 86.46 11.97
N PRO A 540 57.65 86.58 13.31
CA PRO A 540 56.97 87.64 14.05
C PRO A 540 57.78 88.92 14.36
N ASP A 541 59.11 88.94 14.12
CA ASP A 541 60.02 89.91 14.74
C ASP A 541 60.93 90.65 13.74
N LEU A 542 60.33 91.41 12.82
CA LEU A 542 61.03 92.33 11.91
C LEU A 542 60.30 93.68 11.83
N ALA A 543 61.05 94.78 11.86
CA ALA A 543 60.51 96.14 11.90
C ALA A 543 59.84 96.56 10.58
N PRO A 544 58.81 97.43 10.61
CA PRO A 544 58.08 97.83 9.42
C PRO A 544 58.90 98.78 8.51
N PRO A 545 58.88 98.58 7.18
CA PRO A 545 59.46 99.53 6.22
C PRO A 545 58.56 100.78 6.05
N PRO A 546 59.11 101.89 5.52
CA PRO A 546 58.31 103.06 5.15
C PRO A 546 57.42 102.79 3.93
N GLU A 547 56.26 103.44 3.87
CA GLU A 547 55.37 103.40 2.71
C GLU A 547 55.93 104.34 1.61
N GLY A 548 56.42 103.72 0.54
CA GLY A 548 57.11 104.37 -0.58
C GLY A 548 57.20 103.44 -1.79
N GLY A 549 57.72 103.93 -2.91
CA GLY A 549 57.73 103.23 -4.20
C GLY A 549 58.60 101.97 -4.25
N LEU A 550 58.42 101.14 -5.29
CA LEU A 550 59.21 99.91 -5.47
C LEU A 550 60.73 100.16 -5.44
N ASP A 551 61.20 101.26 -6.02
CA ASP A 551 62.62 101.64 -6.01
C ASP A 551 63.11 102.05 -4.60
N GLU A 552 62.26 102.63 -3.75
CA GLU A 552 62.60 102.97 -2.37
C GLU A 552 62.60 101.73 -1.47
N GLN A 553 61.69 100.78 -1.71
CA GLN A 553 61.66 99.47 -1.04
C GLN A 553 62.86 98.60 -1.45
N LEU A 554 63.24 98.61 -2.72
CA LEU A 554 64.47 97.99 -3.22
C LEU A 554 65.71 98.70 -2.65
N GLY A 555 65.73 100.03 -2.57
CA GLY A 555 66.81 100.80 -1.95
C GLY A 555 67.00 100.48 -0.46
N TYR A 556 65.91 100.34 0.31
CA TYR A 556 65.97 99.88 1.70
C TYR A 556 66.57 98.47 1.84
N LEU A 557 66.19 97.54 0.95
CA LEU A 557 66.79 96.20 0.92
C LEU A 557 68.26 96.25 0.50
N GLU A 558 68.63 97.08 -0.48
CA GLU A 558 70.01 97.22 -0.94
C GLU A 558 70.92 97.80 0.15
N ASP A 559 70.46 98.79 0.92
CA ASP A 559 71.20 99.34 2.06
C ASP A 559 71.25 98.38 3.27
N ALA A 560 70.22 97.56 3.48
CA ALA A 560 70.28 96.44 4.42
C ALA A 560 71.33 95.39 4.01
N PHE A 561 71.47 95.09 2.71
CA PHE A 561 72.53 94.20 2.21
C PHE A 561 73.91 94.85 2.23
N LYS A 562 74.04 96.15 1.94
CA LYS A 562 75.32 96.90 2.03
C LYS A 562 75.84 96.93 3.47
N THR A 563 74.98 97.21 4.44
CA THR A 563 75.38 97.25 5.87
C THR A 563 75.86 95.88 6.36
N VAL A 564 75.14 94.80 6.04
CA VAL A 564 75.60 93.41 6.30
C VAL A 564 76.93 93.11 5.59
N GLY A 565 77.10 93.55 4.34
CA GLY A 565 78.35 93.43 3.60
C GLY A 565 79.53 94.13 4.28
N THR A 566 79.33 95.36 4.78
CA THR A 566 80.41 96.12 5.45
C THR A 566 80.86 95.49 6.76
N GLU A 567 79.97 94.89 7.55
CA GLU A 567 80.36 94.15 8.76
C GLU A 567 81.10 92.85 8.41
N LEU A 568 80.72 92.15 7.33
CA LEU A 568 81.42 90.94 6.88
C LEU A 568 82.83 91.23 6.36
N SER A 569 83.02 92.31 5.57
CA SER A 569 84.36 92.75 5.14
C SER A 569 85.23 93.18 6.33
N ARG A 570 84.64 93.90 7.30
CA ARG A 570 85.33 94.33 8.54
C ARG A 570 85.81 93.17 9.40
N ALA A 571 85.09 92.05 9.42
CA ALA A 571 85.52 90.82 10.09
C ALA A 571 86.70 90.12 9.38
N LEU A 572 86.77 90.23 8.04
CA LEU A 572 87.79 89.56 7.23
C LEU A 572 89.13 90.34 7.17
N GLU A 573 89.08 91.66 7.07
CA GLU A 573 90.29 92.51 7.11
C GLU A 573 90.98 92.48 8.49
N ALA A 574 90.23 92.20 9.56
CA ALA A 574 90.75 92.11 10.92
C ALA A 574 91.65 90.88 11.20
N THR A 575 91.73 89.90 10.31
CA THR A 575 92.51 88.66 10.53
C THR A 575 93.76 88.50 9.67
N THR A 576 94.02 89.36 8.67
CA THR A 576 95.07 89.08 7.66
C THR A 576 95.97 90.27 7.23
N SER A 577 96.47 91.11 8.16
CA SER A 577 97.73 91.87 7.93
C SER A 577 98.37 92.56 9.16
N ALA A 578 99.47 91.99 9.68
CA ALA A 578 100.55 92.69 10.41
C ALA A 578 101.82 91.81 10.35
N SER A 579 102.86 92.11 9.54
CA SER A 579 103.87 93.19 9.68
C SER A 579 104.95 92.92 10.75
N ALA A 580 106.26 93.08 10.54
CA ALA A 580 107.10 93.11 9.33
C ALA A 580 108.61 93.16 9.74
N LYS A 581 109.46 92.35 9.08
CA LYS A 581 110.92 92.53 8.82
C LYS A 581 111.93 92.87 9.94
N LYS A 582 113.16 92.33 9.75
CA LYS A 582 114.48 92.89 10.12
C LYS A 582 115.06 92.54 11.50
N ASN A 583 115.61 91.33 11.61
CA ASN A 583 116.73 90.97 12.51
C ASN A 583 117.64 89.90 11.87
N ASP A 584 117.79 89.98 10.54
CA ASP A 584 117.99 88.86 9.62
C ASP A 584 119.44 88.30 9.54
N ILE A 585 120.22 88.36 10.63
CA ILE A 585 121.55 87.72 10.74
C ILE A 585 121.65 86.94 12.06
N ASP A 586 121.43 87.58 13.20
CA ASP A 586 121.40 86.88 14.50
C ASP A 586 120.18 85.95 14.58
N GLN A 587 119.06 86.31 13.93
CA GLN A 587 117.96 85.37 13.70
C GLN A 587 118.34 84.24 12.75
N VAL A 588 119.27 84.41 11.82
CA VAL A 588 119.64 83.34 10.87
C VAL A 588 120.45 82.26 11.56
N ASP A 589 121.43 82.57 12.41
CA ASP A 589 122.15 81.53 13.16
C ASP A 589 121.27 80.91 14.26
N ALA A 590 120.41 81.70 14.92
CA ALA A 590 119.40 81.16 15.83
C ALA A 590 118.37 80.24 15.11
N VAL A 591 118.02 80.54 13.86
CA VAL A 591 117.16 79.68 13.01
C VAL A 591 117.93 78.49 12.45
N LEU A 592 119.24 78.56 12.21
CA LEU A 592 120.04 77.40 11.80
C LEU A 592 120.28 76.44 12.97
N MET A 593 120.56 76.94 14.17
CA MET A 593 120.54 76.15 15.40
C MET A 593 119.14 75.58 15.67
N GLY A 594 118.09 76.40 15.54
CA GLY A 594 116.70 75.96 15.69
C GLY A 594 116.28 74.93 14.65
N LEU A 595 116.74 75.04 13.40
CA LEU A 595 116.52 74.03 12.36
C LEU A 595 117.32 72.76 12.64
N TRP A 596 118.54 72.84 13.16
CA TRP A 596 119.30 71.65 13.58
C TRP A 596 118.60 70.92 14.73
N ASP A 597 118.07 71.66 15.72
CA ASP A 597 117.31 71.11 16.85
C ASP A 597 115.95 70.54 16.41
N ILE A 598 115.20 71.24 15.55
CA ILE A 598 113.96 70.73 14.92
C ILE A 598 114.24 69.49 14.05
N ILE A 599 115.39 69.42 13.37
CA ILE A 599 115.82 68.24 12.64
C ILE A 599 116.16 67.11 13.62
N GLN A 600 116.98 67.32 14.66
CA GLN A 600 117.34 66.26 15.61
C GLN A 600 116.12 65.74 16.40
N THR A 601 115.27 66.64 16.92
CA THR A 601 114.01 66.27 17.58
C THR A 601 113.03 65.60 16.62
N GLY A 602 112.91 66.07 15.38
CA GLY A 602 112.10 65.42 14.34
C GLY A 602 112.59 64.02 13.98
N TYR A 603 113.90 63.79 13.89
CA TYR A 603 114.47 62.44 13.75
C TYR A 603 114.16 61.57 14.98
N ALA A 604 114.31 62.10 16.20
CA ALA A 604 113.99 61.37 17.43
C ALA A 604 112.49 61.04 17.57
N GLU A 605 111.60 61.93 17.11
CA GLU A 605 110.15 61.67 17.06
C GLU A 605 109.81 60.63 15.99
N ILE A 606 110.44 60.69 14.80
CA ILE A 606 110.31 59.64 13.77
C ILE A 606 110.80 58.30 14.31
N GLU A 607 111.89 58.27 15.08
CA GLU A 607 112.41 57.06 15.70
C GLU A 607 111.46 56.51 16.77
N GLN A 608 110.88 57.38 17.62
CA GLN A 608 109.81 56.98 18.54
C GLN A 608 108.56 56.50 17.80
N GLN A 609 108.11 57.15 16.74
CA GLN A 609 106.95 56.69 15.97
C GLN A 609 107.23 55.37 15.22
N LYS A 610 108.45 55.14 14.71
CA LYS A 610 108.89 53.83 14.19
C LYS A 610 108.84 52.78 15.30
N ALA A 611 109.40 53.08 16.47
CA ALA A 611 109.42 52.18 17.62
C ALA A 611 107.99 51.85 18.11
N VAL A 612 107.09 52.83 18.17
CA VAL A 612 105.67 52.63 18.49
C VAL A 612 104.95 51.82 17.40
N ARG A 613 105.25 52.01 16.11
CA ARG A 613 104.73 51.14 15.03
C ARG A 613 105.27 49.70 15.11
N ARG A 614 106.54 49.50 15.52
CA ARG A 614 107.08 48.16 15.83
C ARG A 614 106.40 47.57 17.08
N GLN A 615 106.17 48.37 18.13
CA GLN A 615 105.51 47.96 19.37
C GLN A 615 104.04 47.58 19.15
N ASN A 616 103.29 48.34 18.36
CA ASN A 616 101.88 48.05 18.06
C ASN A 616 101.72 46.78 17.19
N ARG A 617 102.70 46.48 16.32
CA ARG A 617 102.79 45.17 15.65
C ARG A 617 103.13 44.05 16.64
N ALA A 618 104.07 44.26 17.57
CA ALA A 618 104.40 43.30 18.63
C ALA A 618 103.24 43.05 19.62
N LEU A 619 102.30 44.01 19.76
CA LEU A 619 101.08 43.90 20.55
C LEU A 619 99.89 43.32 19.76
N GLY A 620 100.07 42.91 18.50
CA GLY A 620 99.04 42.24 17.70
C GLY A 620 97.87 43.13 17.25
N GLN A 621 97.99 44.46 17.33
CA GLN A 621 96.98 45.42 16.85
C GLN A 621 97.31 46.02 15.47
N GLY A 622 98.19 45.36 14.70
CA GLY A 622 98.33 45.59 13.26
C GLY A 622 97.47 44.58 12.49
N GLY A 623 96.74 45.04 11.47
CA GLY A 623 96.09 44.14 10.51
C GLY A 623 97.15 43.35 9.74
N ALA A 624 96.83 42.10 9.39
CA ALA A 624 97.68 41.30 8.52
C ALA A 624 97.47 41.74 7.06
N ASP A 625 98.36 42.61 6.57
CA ASP A 625 98.72 42.84 5.15
C ASP A 625 99.72 44.03 5.10
N ASP A 626 101.03 43.78 5.29
CA ASP A 626 102.13 44.75 5.01
C ASP A 626 103.53 44.08 5.11
N ASP A 627 103.79 43.06 4.27
CA ASP A 627 105.03 42.25 4.24
C ASP A 627 106.18 42.89 3.44
N GLU A 628 106.58 44.13 3.76
CA GLU A 628 107.81 44.75 3.20
C GLU A 628 108.71 45.42 4.27
N GLU A 629 109.50 44.63 5.01
CA GLU A 629 110.75 45.14 5.62
C GLU A 629 111.87 45.22 4.57
N LEU A 630 111.78 46.19 3.64
CA LEU A 630 112.79 46.42 2.59
C LEU A 630 113.16 47.89 2.42
N SER A 631 114.15 48.36 3.19
CA SER A 631 115.43 48.86 2.63
C SER A 631 116.35 49.42 3.72
N SER A 632 117.46 48.74 3.98
CA SER A 632 118.51 49.20 4.88
C SER A 632 119.37 50.31 4.21
N SER A 633 118.90 51.55 4.33
CA SER A 633 119.71 52.76 4.14
C SER A 633 119.67 53.64 5.39
N GLU A 634 119.73 52.99 6.57
CA GLU A 634 119.85 53.64 7.87
C GLU A 634 121.17 54.44 7.90
N PHE A 635 121.06 55.77 7.93
CA PHE A 635 122.21 56.66 8.04
C PHE A 635 122.51 56.83 9.53
N ASP A 636 123.36 55.93 10.06
CA ASP A 636 123.85 55.90 11.45
C ASP A 636 124.74 57.12 11.75
N ALA A 637 124.15 58.32 11.76
CA ALA A 637 124.74 59.54 12.28
C ALA A 637 124.23 59.73 13.71
N ASP A 638 125.13 59.61 14.69
CA ASP A 638 124.87 59.71 16.12
C ASP A 638 123.85 60.82 16.43
N THR A 639 122.73 60.46 17.08
CA THR A 639 121.62 61.37 17.40
C THR A 639 121.94 62.36 18.52
N ASN A 640 123.23 62.63 18.73
CA ASN A 640 123.81 63.43 19.81
C ASN A 640 125.03 64.25 19.32
N GLU A 641 125.23 64.38 18.00
CA GLU A 641 126.30 65.21 17.42
C GLU A 641 126.02 66.70 17.66
N PRO A 642 126.99 67.48 18.18
CA PRO A 642 126.81 68.92 18.41
C PRO A 642 126.77 69.72 17.11
N TYR A 643 126.02 70.84 17.12
CA TYR A 643 125.83 71.71 15.96
C TYR A 643 127.14 72.12 15.29
N SER A 644 127.27 71.80 14.00
CA SER A 644 128.30 72.35 13.13
C SER A 644 127.75 72.58 11.72
N LEU A 645 128.23 73.62 11.04
CA LEU A 645 127.85 73.94 9.66
C LEU A 645 128.14 72.78 8.68
N GLN A 646 129.18 71.98 8.95
CA GLN A 646 129.54 70.82 8.14
C GLN A 646 128.52 69.68 8.30
N ALA A 647 128.15 69.33 9.54
CA ALA A 647 127.16 68.30 9.83
C ALA A 647 125.75 68.71 9.36
N PHE A 648 125.36 69.97 9.58
CA PHE A 648 124.12 70.54 9.06
C PHE A 648 124.05 70.45 7.52
N SER A 649 125.10 70.89 6.82
CA SER A 649 125.18 70.84 5.35
C SER A 649 125.09 69.40 4.82
N GLY A 650 125.82 68.45 5.43
CA GLY A 650 125.75 67.04 5.05
C GLY A 650 124.37 66.44 5.25
N LYS A 651 123.71 66.71 6.39
CA LYS A 651 122.37 66.19 6.70
C LYS A 651 121.30 66.80 5.79
N VAL A 652 121.42 68.08 5.42
CA VAL A 652 120.55 68.74 4.42
C VAL A 652 120.76 68.17 3.01
N GLN A 653 122.00 67.87 2.61
CA GLN A 653 122.28 67.23 1.31
C GLN A 653 121.71 65.81 1.23
N TRP A 654 121.82 65.02 2.32
CA TRP A 654 121.20 63.70 2.42
C TRP A 654 119.67 63.78 2.37
N LEU A 655 119.06 64.70 3.12
CA LEU A 655 117.61 64.93 3.09
C LEU A 655 117.13 65.38 1.70
N TYR A 656 117.90 66.20 0.99
CA TYR A 656 117.58 66.60 -0.38
C TYR A 656 117.65 65.40 -1.35
N ALA A 657 118.69 64.57 -1.25
CA ALA A 657 118.80 63.35 -2.06
C ALA A 657 117.62 62.39 -1.79
N GLN A 658 117.29 62.15 -0.52
CA GLN A 658 116.15 61.31 -0.13
C GLN A 658 114.82 61.89 -0.61
N ALA A 659 114.58 63.19 -0.45
CA ALA A 659 113.36 63.86 -0.91
C ALA A 659 113.21 63.85 -2.44
N THR A 660 114.31 63.97 -3.19
CA THR A 660 114.28 63.83 -4.66
C THR A 660 114.02 62.38 -5.10
N GLY A 661 114.64 61.39 -4.45
CA GLY A 661 114.39 59.97 -4.73
C GLY A 661 112.95 59.56 -4.41
N LEU A 662 112.42 59.98 -3.25
CA LEU A 662 111.02 59.77 -2.86
C LEU A 662 110.04 60.47 -3.83
N ARG A 663 110.41 61.60 -4.41
CA ARG A 663 109.58 62.28 -5.43
C ARG A 663 109.53 61.51 -6.74
N GLU A 664 110.64 60.90 -7.18
CA GLU A 664 110.68 60.06 -8.38
C GLU A 664 109.95 58.73 -8.14
N GLN A 665 110.20 58.07 -7.01
CA GLN A 665 109.44 56.89 -6.58
C GLN A 665 107.94 57.19 -6.50
N LYS A 666 107.53 58.32 -5.92
CA LYS A 666 106.12 58.76 -5.91
C LYS A 666 105.53 58.91 -7.31
N PHE A 667 106.29 59.40 -8.29
CA PHE A 667 105.81 59.52 -9.67
C PHE A 667 105.68 58.16 -10.36
N ILE A 668 106.64 57.26 -10.15
CA ILE A 668 106.58 55.87 -10.64
C ILE A 668 105.40 55.12 -10.01
N LEU A 669 105.24 55.22 -8.69
CA LEU A 669 104.10 54.65 -7.96
C LEU A 669 102.77 55.25 -8.40
N GLN A 670 102.67 56.57 -8.62
CA GLN A 670 101.45 57.19 -9.15
C GLN A 670 101.12 56.66 -10.56
N ARG A 671 102.12 56.42 -11.41
CA ARG A 671 101.93 55.81 -12.73
C ARG A 671 101.51 54.33 -12.63
N GLN A 672 102.15 53.54 -11.77
CA GLN A 672 101.77 52.15 -11.53
C GLN A 672 100.38 52.03 -10.91
N ILE A 673 100.06 52.82 -9.88
CA ILE A 673 98.72 52.88 -9.27
C ILE A 673 97.67 53.30 -10.31
N LYS A 674 97.98 54.22 -11.22
CA LYS A 674 97.06 54.57 -12.32
C LYS A 674 96.87 53.40 -13.28
N GLN A 675 97.94 52.75 -13.74
CA GLN A 675 97.84 51.58 -14.64
C GLN A 675 97.17 50.38 -13.97
N GLN A 676 97.40 50.17 -12.67
CA GLN A 676 96.77 49.11 -11.89
C GLN A 676 95.28 49.40 -11.65
N ARG A 677 94.89 50.66 -11.47
CA ARG A 677 93.46 51.06 -11.45
C ARG A 677 92.82 50.91 -12.83
N GLU A 678 93.51 51.27 -13.91
CA GLU A 678 92.99 51.08 -15.27
C GLU A 678 92.83 49.59 -15.64
N LEU A 679 93.76 48.73 -15.20
CA LEU A 679 93.66 47.27 -15.36
C LEU A 679 92.62 46.65 -14.42
N ASN A 680 92.57 47.06 -13.15
CA ASN A 680 91.58 46.57 -12.18
C ASN A 680 90.18 46.99 -12.60
N ASN A 681 89.89 48.28 -12.80
CA ASN A 681 88.57 48.75 -13.25
C ASN A 681 88.12 48.08 -14.55
N ARG A 682 89.06 47.76 -15.46
CA ARG A 682 88.74 47.00 -16.67
C ARG A 682 88.35 45.55 -16.35
N SER A 683 89.21 44.82 -15.65
CA SER A 683 88.98 43.42 -15.25
C SER A 683 87.75 43.27 -14.35
N GLU A 684 87.48 44.25 -13.49
CA GLU A 684 86.31 44.38 -12.64
C GLU A 684 85.06 44.58 -13.51
N SER A 685 85.06 45.54 -14.45
CA SER A 685 83.92 45.70 -15.37
C SER A 685 83.72 44.51 -16.32
N GLU A 686 84.75 43.73 -16.61
CA GLU A 686 84.66 42.49 -17.40
C GLU A 686 84.07 41.36 -16.52
N LYS A 687 84.52 41.22 -15.26
CA LYS A 687 83.92 40.32 -14.26
C LYS A 687 82.48 40.68 -13.91
N ASP A 688 82.11 41.94 -13.80
CA ASP A 688 80.76 42.40 -13.51
C ASP A 688 79.80 42.04 -14.64
N ARG A 689 80.28 42.08 -15.90
CA ARG A 689 79.52 41.63 -17.07
C ARG A 689 79.35 40.12 -17.08
N ASP A 690 80.40 39.35 -16.76
CA ASP A 690 80.31 37.89 -16.68
C ASP A 690 79.46 37.43 -15.48
N LEU A 691 79.59 38.08 -14.32
CA LEU A 691 78.75 37.86 -13.15
C LEU A 691 77.29 38.21 -13.44
N LYS A 692 77.02 39.33 -14.14
CA LYS A 692 75.66 39.65 -14.58
C LYS A 692 75.15 38.62 -15.59
N ALA A 693 75.91 38.27 -16.63
CA ALA A 693 75.50 37.25 -17.60
C ALA A 693 75.20 35.90 -16.91
N LYS A 694 75.98 35.54 -15.88
CA LYS A 694 75.73 34.33 -15.07
C LYS A 694 74.58 34.48 -14.07
N ALA A 695 74.28 35.68 -13.58
CA ALA A 695 73.07 35.94 -12.81
C ALA A 695 71.82 35.84 -13.72
N ASP A 696 71.84 36.48 -14.89
CA ASP A 696 70.78 36.44 -15.89
C ASP A 696 70.55 34.99 -16.40
N GLU A 697 71.60 34.17 -16.53
CA GLU A 697 71.53 32.72 -16.86
C GLU A 697 71.04 31.85 -15.69
N LEU A 698 71.39 32.21 -14.44
CA LEU A 698 70.86 31.56 -13.25
C LEU A 698 69.37 31.88 -13.04
N GLU A 699 68.95 33.12 -13.29
CA GLU A 699 67.53 33.52 -13.24
C GLU A 699 66.72 32.79 -14.33
N GLN A 700 67.26 32.65 -15.54
CA GLN A 700 66.64 31.84 -16.60
C GLN A 700 66.54 30.35 -16.24
N THR A 701 67.60 29.76 -15.67
CA THR A 701 67.55 28.35 -15.25
C THR A 701 66.69 28.12 -14.01
N GLN A 702 66.57 29.10 -13.12
CA GLN A 702 65.61 29.09 -12.01
C GLN A 702 64.17 29.20 -12.52
N HIS A 703 63.86 30.12 -13.47
CA HIS A 703 62.52 30.20 -14.06
C HIS A 703 62.13 28.89 -14.77
N LEU A 704 63.06 28.29 -15.53
CA LEU A 704 62.81 27.00 -16.19
C LEU A 704 62.67 25.84 -15.18
N LEU A 705 63.34 25.90 -14.03
CA LEU A 705 63.15 24.95 -12.94
C LEU A 705 61.79 25.14 -12.26
N ASP A 706 61.42 26.37 -11.90
CA ASP A 706 60.11 26.74 -11.35
C ASP A 706 58.96 26.30 -12.27
N GLU A 707 59.10 26.52 -13.57
CA GLU A 707 58.12 26.14 -14.59
C GLU A 707 58.04 24.61 -14.75
N ALA A 708 59.17 23.91 -14.71
CA ALA A 708 59.21 22.45 -14.71
C ALA A 708 58.64 21.84 -13.41
N GLU A 709 58.97 22.40 -12.24
CA GLU A 709 58.44 21.96 -10.95
C GLU A 709 56.92 22.15 -10.90
N ARG A 710 56.40 23.32 -11.30
CA ARG A 710 54.95 23.57 -11.45
C ARG A 710 54.30 22.59 -12.42
N ALA A 711 54.91 22.34 -13.58
CA ALA A 711 54.41 21.33 -14.51
C ALA A 711 54.39 19.91 -13.90
N THR A 712 55.35 19.56 -13.03
CA THR A 712 55.32 18.28 -12.31
C THR A 712 54.29 18.25 -11.19
N THR A 713 54.03 19.34 -10.46
CA THR A 713 52.96 19.39 -9.45
C THR A 713 51.58 19.36 -10.11
N ASP A 714 51.42 20.00 -11.26
CA ASP A 714 50.18 19.98 -12.03
C ASP A 714 49.93 18.58 -12.61
N ALA A 715 50.96 17.91 -13.13
CA ALA A 715 50.87 16.52 -13.56
C ALA A 715 50.57 15.55 -12.40
N GLN A 716 51.16 15.77 -11.22
CA GLN A 716 50.90 14.96 -10.02
C GLN A 716 49.48 15.16 -9.48
N THR A 717 48.99 16.40 -9.41
CA THR A 717 47.62 16.69 -8.96
C THR A 717 46.57 16.20 -9.95
N GLN A 718 46.80 16.35 -11.26
CA GLN A 718 45.96 15.73 -12.30
C GLN A 718 45.95 14.20 -12.18
N LEU A 719 47.09 13.56 -11.92
CA LEU A 719 47.16 12.11 -11.73
C LEU A 719 46.45 11.66 -10.44
N GLN A 720 46.59 12.40 -9.33
CA GLN A 720 45.83 12.16 -8.10
C GLN A 720 44.33 12.34 -8.32
N GLN A 721 43.90 13.35 -9.08
CA GLN A 721 42.50 13.56 -9.44
C GLN A 721 41.99 12.42 -10.31
N VAL A 722 42.71 11.98 -11.34
CA VAL A 722 42.33 10.83 -12.19
C VAL A 722 42.26 9.53 -11.37
N LEU A 723 43.11 9.35 -10.35
CA LEU A 723 43.01 8.21 -9.43
C LEU A 723 41.78 8.31 -8.52
N ALA A 724 41.41 9.51 -8.04
CA ALA A 724 40.19 9.73 -7.26
C ALA A 724 38.92 9.57 -8.13
N ASP A 725 38.94 10.03 -9.38
CA ASP A 725 37.87 9.84 -10.36
C ASP A 725 37.73 8.36 -10.74
N MET A 726 38.84 7.61 -10.84
CA MET A 726 38.80 6.15 -11.02
C MET A 726 38.29 5.40 -9.78
N ASP A 727 38.70 5.78 -8.57
CA ASP A 727 38.23 5.17 -7.32
C ASP A 727 36.73 5.46 -7.09
N THR A 728 36.26 6.68 -7.38
CA THR A 728 34.83 7.02 -7.32
C THR A 728 34.03 6.36 -8.44
N LEU A 729 34.57 6.21 -9.67
CA LEU A 729 33.94 5.42 -10.73
C LEU A 729 33.88 3.92 -10.38
N GLN A 730 34.93 3.35 -9.78
CA GLN A 730 34.89 1.96 -9.29
C GLN A 730 33.90 1.78 -8.13
N LYS A 731 33.85 2.71 -7.16
CA LYS A 731 32.89 2.68 -6.05
C LYS A 731 31.45 2.85 -6.52
N THR A 732 31.20 3.76 -7.47
CA THR A 732 29.85 3.94 -8.03
C THR A 732 29.45 2.79 -8.95
N GLN A 733 30.37 2.21 -9.73
CA GLN A 733 30.11 0.98 -10.48
C GLN A 733 29.80 -0.18 -9.55
N ALA A 734 30.63 -0.44 -8.52
CA ALA A 734 30.38 -1.50 -7.54
C ALA A 734 29.07 -1.30 -6.76
N ALA A 735 28.73 -0.06 -6.40
CA ALA A 735 27.45 0.26 -5.76
C ALA A 735 26.26 0.05 -6.72
N ASN A 736 26.41 0.39 -8.01
CA ASN A 736 25.37 0.20 -9.02
C ASN A 736 25.21 -1.27 -9.43
N GLU A 737 26.29 -2.05 -9.45
CA GLU A 737 26.27 -3.51 -9.60
C GLU A 737 25.62 -4.18 -8.37
N ALA A 738 25.95 -3.74 -7.16
CA ALA A 738 25.31 -4.22 -5.93
C ALA A 738 23.81 -3.85 -5.86
N ALA A 739 23.43 -2.65 -6.30
CA ALA A 739 22.03 -2.21 -6.42
C ALA A 739 21.28 -2.99 -7.52
N SER A 740 21.94 -3.27 -8.65
CA SER A 740 21.39 -4.10 -9.72
C SER A 740 21.23 -5.55 -9.27
N ALA A 741 22.18 -6.09 -8.51
CA ALA A 741 22.12 -7.44 -7.96
C ALA A 741 21.05 -7.58 -6.86
N SER A 742 20.90 -6.60 -5.97
CA SER A 742 19.84 -6.61 -4.94
C SER A 742 18.45 -6.39 -5.54
N SER A 743 18.32 -5.53 -6.56
CA SER A 743 17.09 -5.39 -7.35
C SER A 743 16.73 -6.67 -8.10
N THR A 744 17.69 -7.28 -8.80
CA THR A 744 17.51 -8.56 -9.50
C THR A 744 17.12 -9.68 -8.53
N LYS A 745 17.77 -9.75 -7.36
CA LYS A 745 17.40 -10.70 -6.31
C LYS A 745 15.99 -10.44 -5.79
N SER A 746 15.62 -9.20 -5.49
CA SER A 746 14.24 -8.87 -5.05
C SER A 746 13.19 -9.26 -6.10
N VAL A 747 13.45 -9.02 -7.39
CA VAL A 747 12.58 -9.46 -8.48
C VAL A 747 12.52 -10.99 -8.57
N GLN A 748 13.65 -11.68 -8.38
CA GLN A 748 13.69 -13.15 -8.40
C GLN A 748 12.99 -13.78 -7.18
N ASP A 749 13.15 -13.22 -5.99
CA ASP A 749 12.45 -13.62 -4.76
C ASP A 749 10.93 -13.37 -4.91
N GLN A 750 10.52 -12.24 -5.53
CA GLN A 750 9.12 -11.98 -5.89
C GLN A 750 8.57 -12.96 -6.94
N LEU A 751 9.38 -13.36 -7.93
CA LEU A 751 9.00 -14.38 -8.91
C LEU A 751 8.88 -15.76 -8.26
N GLN A 752 9.76 -16.14 -7.34
CA GLN A 752 9.65 -17.38 -6.58
C GLN A 752 8.39 -17.37 -5.68
N ALA A 753 8.12 -16.28 -4.97
CA ALA A 753 6.91 -16.12 -4.17
C ALA A 753 5.63 -16.16 -5.02
N ARG A 754 5.65 -15.58 -6.23
CA ARG A 754 4.52 -15.69 -7.18
C ARG A 754 4.37 -17.09 -7.75
N ASN A 755 5.45 -17.78 -8.08
CA ASN A 755 5.38 -19.17 -8.57
C ASN A 755 4.88 -20.11 -7.48
N ALA A 756 5.31 -19.94 -6.22
CA ALA A 756 4.76 -20.67 -5.07
C ALA A 756 3.27 -20.39 -4.87
N ARG A 757 2.83 -19.12 -5.02
CA ARG A 757 1.40 -18.77 -4.95
C ARG A 757 0.60 -19.30 -6.14
N ILE A 758 1.21 -19.47 -7.32
CA ILE A 758 0.58 -20.15 -8.46
C ILE A 758 0.40 -21.63 -8.13
N THR A 759 1.40 -22.32 -7.59
CA THR A 759 1.25 -23.75 -7.24
C THR A 759 0.28 -24.00 -6.09
N THR A 760 0.14 -23.09 -5.10
CA THR A 760 -0.95 -23.20 -4.12
C THR A 760 -2.32 -23.01 -4.77
N LEU A 761 -2.49 -21.99 -5.61
CA LEU A 761 -3.76 -21.74 -6.33
C LEU A 761 -4.11 -22.87 -7.31
N GLU A 762 -3.14 -23.51 -7.96
CA GLU A 762 -3.37 -24.70 -8.79
C GLU A 762 -3.80 -25.92 -7.97
N ASN A 763 -3.29 -26.07 -6.74
CA ASN A 763 -3.69 -27.15 -5.84
C ASN A 763 -5.09 -26.90 -5.25
N GLU A 764 -5.38 -25.67 -4.84
CA GLU A 764 -6.73 -25.22 -4.45
C GLU A 764 -7.73 -25.43 -5.59
N LEU A 765 -7.36 -25.11 -6.84
CA LEU A 765 -8.19 -25.33 -8.02
C LEU A 765 -8.47 -26.83 -8.23
N ARG A 766 -7.44 -27.70 -8.19
CA ARG A 766 -7.61 -29.16 -8.29
C ARG A 766 -8.48 -29.72 -7.17
N GLU A 767 -8.38 -29.18 -5.96
CA GLU A 767 -9.23 -29.60 -4.85
C GLU A 767 -10.70 -29.17 -5.08
N VAL A 768 -10.93 -27.95 -5.57
CA VAL A 768 -12.27 -27.46 -5.95
C VAL A 768 -12.85 -28.27 -7.12
N GLU A 769 -12.05 -28.64 -8.13
CA GLU A 769 -12.46 -29.53 -9.23
C GLU A 769 -12.83 -30.93 -8.71
N SER A 770 -12.08 -31.48 -7.76
CA SER A 770 -12.38 -32.77 -7.10
C SER A 770 -13.67 -32.71 -6.26
N ARG A 771 -13.84 -31.62 -5.49
CA ARG A 771 -15.08 -31.34 -4.72
C ARG A 771 -16.27 -31.11 -5.65
N LEU A 772 -16.07 -30.50 -6.81
CA LEU A 772 -17.12 -30.35 -7.84
C LEU A 772 -17.49 -31.70 -8.46
N ALA A 773 -16.51 -32.56 -8.77
CA ALA A 773 -16.76 -33.89 -9.30
C ALA A 773 -17.56 -34.79 -8.32
N THR A 774 -17.27 -34.72 -7.02
CA THR A 774 -18.02 -35.45 -5.99
C THR A 774 -19.40 -34.84 -5.68
N ALA A 775 -19.54 -33.51 -5.80
CA ALA A 775 -20.85 -32.85 -5.83
C ALA A 775 -21.67 -33.29 -7.06
N GLU A 776 -21.07 -33.39 -8.24
CA GLU A 776 -21.75 -33.86 -9.44
C GLU A 776 -22.19 -35.33 -9.36
N THR A 777 -21.39 -36.24 -8.79
CA THR A 777 -21.80 -37.64 -8.63
C THR A 777 -22.90 -37.80 -7.59
N SER A 778 -22.86 -37.05 -6.49
CA SER A 778 -23.96 -37.05 -5.49
C SER A 778 -25.25 -36.40 -6.01
N ILE A 779 -25.17 -35.36 -6.85
CA ILE A 779 -26.33 -34.80 -7.57
C ILE A 779 -26.89 -35.82 -8.57
N LYS A 780 -26.06 -36.55 -9.31
CA LYS A 780 -26.51 -37.61 -10.23
C LYS A 780 -27.17 -38.77 -9.46
N ALA A 781 -26.59 -39.21 -8.35
CA ALA A 781 -27.12 -40.27 -7.50
C ALA A 781 -28.48 -39.89 -6.86
N THR A 782 -28.61 -38.66 -6.36
CA THR A 782 -29.89 -38.16 -5.82
C THR A 782 -30.93 -37.93 -6.92
N GLN A 783 -30.53 -37.61 -8.15
CA GLN A 783 -31.44 -37.59 -9.31
C GLN A 783 -31.96 -38.98 -9.68
N THR A 784 -31.12 -40.03 -9.69
CA THR A 784 -31.60 -41.41 -9.90
C THR A 784 -32.51 -41.87 -8.76
N GLN A 785 -32.14 -41.62 -7.50
CA GLN A 785 -32.98 -41.98 -6.34
C GLN A 785 -34.32 -41.23 -6.34
N LEU A 786 -34.36 -39.97 -6.80
CA LEU A 786 -35.59 -39.21 -6.99
C LEU A 786 -36.43 -39.76 -8.15
N ALA A 787 -35.80 -40.26 -9.23
CA ALA A 787 -36.52 -40.91 -10.33
C ALA A 787 -37.16 -42.23 -9.86
N GLU A 788 -36.39 -43.08 -9.18
CA GLU A 788 -36.84 -44.36 -8.58
C GLU A 788 -37.96 -44.14 -7.54
N SER A 789 -37.82 -43.12 -6.69
CA SER A 789 -38.87 -42.74 -5.74
C SER A 789 -40.15 -42.26 -6.45
N ASN A 790 -40.04 -41.54 -7.58
CA ASN A 790 -41.21 -41.14 -8.36
C ASN A 790 -41.85 -42.31 -9.11
N THR A 791 -41.10 -43.29 -9.63
CA THR A 791 -41.70 -44.50 -10.24
C THR A 791 -42.43 -45.33 -9.20
N ALA A 792 -41.81 -45.59 -8.05
CA ALA A 792 -42.46 -46.30 -6.94
C ALA A 792 -43.72 -45.55 -6.43
N ARG A 793 -43.71 -44.22 -6.42
CA ARG A 793 -44.90 -43.41 -6.07
C ARG A 793 -46.02 -43.54 -7.11
N VAL A 794 -45.69 -43.60 -8.39
CA VAL A 794 -46.68 -43.81 -9.47
C VAL A 794 -47.25 -45.23 -9.45
N GLU A 795 -46.44 -46.23 -9.12
CA GLU A 795 -46.88 -47.62 -8.92
C GLU A 795 -47.82 -47.72 -7.71
N ALA A 796 -47.46 -47.14 -6.56
CA ALA A 796 -48.33 -47.07 -5.39
C ALA A 796 -49.63 -46.25 -5.65
N GLU A 797 -49.56 -45.15 -6.42
CA GLU A 797 -50.76 -44.41 -6.85
C GLU A 797 -51.68 -45.26 -7.75
N ALA A 798 -51.13 -46.17 -8.55
CA ALA A 798 -51.89 -47.10 -9.38
C ALA A 798 -52.52 -48.23 -8.55
N GLU A 799 -51.81 -48.79 -7.56
CA GLU A 799 -52.36 -49.77 -6.62
C GLU A 799 -53.49 -49.17 -5.77
N VAL A 800 -53.31 -47.95 -5.24
CA VAL A 800 -54.34 -47.22 -4.49
C VAL A 800 -55.58 -46.96 -5.37
N GLN A 801 -55.41 -46.67 -6.66
CA GLN A 801 -56.53 -46.57 -7.60
C GLN A 801 -57.20 -47.92 -7.86
N ALA A 802 -56.45 -49.00 -8.04
CA ALA A 802 -56.99 -50.35 -8.19
C ALA A 802 -57.82 -50.75 -6.97
N LEU A 803 -57.27 -50.60 -5.76
CA LEU A 803 -57.98 -50.83 -4.49
C LEU A 803 -59.21 -49.93 -4.34
N GLN A 804 -59.18 -48.66 -4.77
CA GLN A 804 -60.39 -47.83 -4.83
C GLN A 804 -61.45 -48.36 -5.80
N THR A 805 -61.07 -48.91 -6.96
CA THR A 805 -62.06 -49.50 -7.88
C THR A 805 -62.64 -50.80 -7.33
N GLN A 806 -61.84 -51.61 -6.64
CA GLN A 806 -62.28 -52.82 -5.97
C GLN A 806 -63.20 -52.51 -4.77
N LEU A 807 -62.88 -51.48 -3.98
CA LEU A 807 -63.74 -51.02 -2.87
C LEU A 807 -65.10 -50.49 -3.39
N LYS A 808 -65.12 -49.84 -4.56
CA LYS A 808 -66.36 -49.39 -5.21
C LYS A 808 -67.19 -50.58 -5.72
N SER A 809 -66.55 -51.58 -6.33
CA SER A 809 -67.28 -52.76 -6.82
C SER A 809 -67.82 -53.63 -5.67
N THR A 810 -67.04 -53.84 -4.60
CA THR A 810 -67.52 -54.54 -3.40
C THR A 810 -68.63 -53.78 -2.69
N ALA A 811 -68.56 -52.44 -2.59
CA ALA A 811 -69.67 -51.63 -2.08
C ALA A 811 -70.96 -51.85 -2.91
N THR A 812 -70.90 -51.76 -4.25
CA THR A 812 -72.08 -52.03 -5.09
C THR A 812 -72.59 -53.47 -5.00
N ALA A 813 -71.70 -54.44 -4.75
CA ALA A 813 -72.09 -55.82 -4.50
C ALA A 813 -72.83 -55.96 -3.16
N VAL A 814 -72.34 -55.33 -2.09
CA VAL A 814 -72.99 -55.28 -0.77
C VAL A 814 -74.35 -54.58 -0.85
N ASP A 815 -74.47 -53.46 -1.56
CA ASP A 815 -75.76 -52.79 -1.79
C ASP A 815 -76.74 -53.72 -2.53
N SER A 816 -76.28 -54.45 -3.55
CA SER A 816 -77.12 -55.40 -4.29
C SER A 816 -77.55 -56.62 -3.45
N ALA A 817 -76.66 -57.11 -2.57
CA ALA A 817 -76.96 -58.21 -1.65
C ALA A 817 -77.92 -57.76 -0.54
N SER A 818 -77.77 -56.53 -0.04
CA SER A 818 -78.70 -55.89 0.90
C SER A 818 -80.09 -55.74 0.30
N ALA A 819 -80.20 -55.28 -0.95
CA ALA A 819 -81.47 -55.21 -1.67
C ALA A 819 -82.12 -56.59 -1.86
N GLN A 820 -81.34 -57.62 -2.23
CA GLN A 820 -81.83 -58.99 -2.34
C GLN A 820 -82.29 -59.57 -0.98
N ALA A 821 -81.54 -59.33 0.10
CA ALA A 821 -81.91 -59.76 1.45
C ALA A 821 -83.22 -59.09 1.91
N SER A 822 -83.37 -57.78 1.69
CA SER A 822 -84.61 -57.06 2.00
C SER A 822 -85.80 -57.52 1.16
N GLN A 823 -85.59 -57.94 -0.09
CA GLN A 823 -86.65 -58.48 -0.93
C GLN A 823 -87.04 -59.90 -0.50
N LEU A 824 -86.08 -60.77 -0.20
CA LEU A 824 -86.33 -62.09 0.37
C LEU A 824 -87.06 -62.01 1.72
N GLN A 825 -86.75 -61.01 2.55
CA GLN A 825 -87.46 -60.78 3.81
C GLN A 825 -88.90 -60.30 3.60
N ALA A 826 -89.18 -59.51 2.55
CA ALA A 826 -90.55 -59.12 2.19
C ALA A 826 -91.34 -60.31 1.59
N ASP A 827 -90.71 -61.14 0.77
CA ASP A 827 -91.32 -62.38 0.24
C ASP A 827 -91.62 -63.37 1.38
N LEU A 828 -90.73 -63.50 2.37
CA LEU A 828 -90.97 -64.29 3.58
C LEU A 828 -92.15 -63.73 4.40
N GLN A 829 -92.23 -62.42 4.64
CA GLN A 829 -93.40 -61.82 5.30
C GLN A 829 -94.70 -62.08 4.53
N SER A 830 -94.69 -61.96 3.20
CA SER A 830 -95.88 -62.31 2.39
C SER A 830 -96.23 -63.79 2.45
N LYS A 831 -95.26 -64.68 2.71
CA LYS A 831 -95.47 -66.13 2.89
C LYS A 831 -95.94 -66.48 4.29
N ASP A 832 -95.48 -65.79 5.32
CA ASP A 832 -96.01 -65.88 6.68
C ASP A 832 -97.45 -65.35 6.73
N ASP A 833 -97.77 -64.22 6.11
CA ASP A 833 -99.14 -63.73 5.96
C ASP A 833 -100.03 -64.72 5.19
N GLU A 834 -99.49 -65.42 4.18
CA GLU A 834 -100.21 -66.47 3.43
C GLU A 834 -100.40 -67.73 4.29
N LEU A 835 -99.40 -68.14 5.06
CA LEU A 835 -99.47 -69.22 6.04
C LEU A 835 -100.49 -68.91 7.13
N ASP A 836 -100.56 -67.68 7.65
CA ASP A 836 -101.55 -67.30 8.66
C ASP A 836 -102.97 -67.19 8.10
N ARG A 837 -103.14 -66.76 6.85
CA ARG A 837 -104.42 -66.87 6.14
C ARG A 837 -104.82 -68.33 5.90
N MET A 838 -103.88 -69.20 5.54
CA MET A 838 -104.14 -70.64 5.45
C MET A 838 -104.38 -71.28 6.82
N ASN A 839 -103.73 -70.84 7.90
CA ASN A 839 -103.97 -71.29 9.27
C ASN A 839 -105.36 -70.88 9.73
N MET A 840 -105.78 -69.64 9.44
CA MET A 840 -107.14 -69.17 9.71
C MET A 840 -108.16 -70.01 8.92
N MET A 841 -107.96 -70.19 7.61
CA MET A 841 -108.82 -71.05 6.79
C MET A 841 -108.82 -72.51 7.26
N VAL A 842 -107.71 -73.03 7.78
CA VAL A 842 -107.62 -74.36 8.39
C VAL A 842 -108.30 -74.40 9.75
N VAL A 843 -108.37 -73.31 10.51
CA VAL A 843 -109.18 -73.20 11.74
C VAL A 843 -110.66 -73.14 11.38
N GLU A 844 -111.06 -72.32 10.40
CA GLU A 844 -112.41 -72.24 9.85
C GLU A 844 -112.86 -73.62 9.35
N LEU A 845 -112.11 -74.24 8.43
CA LEU A 845 -112.36 -75.60 7.95
C LEU A 845 -112.32 -76.65 9.07
N LYS A 846 -111.49 -76.51 10.12
CA LYS A 846 -111.55 -77.40 11.30
C LYS A 846 -112.82 -77.18 12.13
N THR A 847 -113.34 -75.95 12.22
CA THR A 847 -114.62 -75.68 12.88
C THR A 847 -115.80 -76.14 12.03
N GLU A 848 -115.79 -75.93 10.72
CA GLU A 848 -116.78 -76.47 9.79
C GLU A 848 -116.75 -78.01 9.79
N VAL A 849 -115.57 -78.64 9.75
CA VAL A 849 -115.43 -80.09 9.92
C VAL A 849 -115.85 -80.52 11.32
N ALA A 850 -115.70 -79.71 12.37
CA ALA A 850 -116.23 -80.03 13.70
C ALA A 850 -117.76 -79.94 13.76
N PHE A 851 -118.39 -78.95 13.11
CA PHE A 851 -119.84 -78.83 12.96
C PHE A 851 -120.39 -79.98 12.11
N ALA A 852 -119.87 -80.19 10.90
CA ALA A 852 -120.25 -81.29 10.03
C ALA A 852 -119.98 -82.67 10.65
N LYS A 853 -118.95 -82.82 11.50
CA LYS A 853 -118.70 -84.05 12.27
C LYS A 853 -119.62 -84.20 13.48
N ALA A 854 -120.10 -83.11 14.07
CA ALA A 854 -121.14 -83.16 15.09
C ALA A 854 -122.51 -83.53 14.48
N GLU A 855 -122.81 -83.02 13.28
CA GLU A 855 -123.94 -83.48 12.47
C GLU A 855 -123.76 -84.96 12.06
N LEU A 856 -122.55 -85.39 11.67
CA LEU A 856 -122.28 -86.76 11.23
C LEU A 856 -122.31 -87.79 12.37
N ASP A 857 -121.67 -87.52 13.52
CA ASP A 857 -121.80 -88.37 14.73
C ASP A 857 -123.24 -88.28 15.32
N GLY A 858 -124.00 -87.23 15.00
CA GLY A 858 -125.43 -87.11 15.27
C GLY A 858 -126.34 -87.91 14.31
N ALA A 859 -125.86 -88.22 13.10
CA ALA A 859 -126.64 -88.86 12.04
C ALA A 859 -126.29 -90.34 11.78
N TYR A 860 -125.01 -90.75 11.90
CA TYR A 860 -124.55 -92.09 11.51
C TYR A 860 -123.56 -92.72 12.50
N GLY A 861 -123.93 -93.90 13.02
CA GLY A 861 -123.19 -94.61 14.06
C GLY A 861 -122.22 -95.70 13.58
N SER A 862 -121.81 -96.55 14.53
CA SER A 862 -120.90 -97.71 14.40
C SER A 862 -119.40 -97.39 14.19
N ARG A 863 -118.60 -97.69 15.22
CA ARG A 863 -117.13 -97.51 15.23
C ARG A 863 -116.35 -98.44 14.29
N LYS A 864 -117.01 -99.32 13.52
CA LYS A 864 -116.35 -100.45 12.83
C LYS A 864 -115.85 -100.17 11.40
N GLN A 865 -116.22 -99.05 10.79
CA GLN A 865 -115.75 -98.68 9.42
C GLN A 865 -114.56 -97.71 9.41
N ARG A 866 -114.50 -96.73 10.33
CA ARG A 866 -113.41 -95.72 10.40
C ARG A 866 -112.00 -96.28 10.64
N ALA A 867 -111.87 -97.55 11.06
CA ALA A 867 -110.57 -98.20 11.25
C ALA A 867 -109.88 -98.65 9.95
N ALA A 868 -110.61 -98.73 8.82
CA ALA A 868 -110.06 -99.18 7.55
C ALA A 868 -109.40 -98.04 6.75
N GLU A 869 -110.01 -96.85 6.72
CA GLU A 869 -109.52 -95.70 5.94
C GLU A 869 -108.23 -95.08 6.51
N ALA A 870 -108.02 -95.17 7.83
CA ALA A 870 -106.82 -94.67 8.49
C ALA A 870 -105.51 -95.33 8.01
N ALA A 871 -105.57 -96.52 7.39
CA ALA A 871 -104.42 -97.19 6.80
C ALA A 871 -104.10 -96.73 5.36
N ALA A 872 -105.03 -96.04 4.68
CA ALA A 872 -104.91 -95.70 3.26
C ALA A 872 -104.20 -94.37 2.98
N LEU A 873 -103.85 -93.59 4.00
CA LEU A 873 -103.26 -92.25 3.88
C LEU A 873 -101.78 -92.16 4.33
N SER A 874 -101.13 -93.30 4.58
CA SER A 874 -99.73 -93.33 5.04
C SER A 874 -98.69 -92.91 3.99
N ASN A 875 -99.07 -92.86 2.70
CA ASN A 875 -98.16 -92.58 1.58
C ASN A 875 -98.66 -91.35 0.78
N SER A 876 -98.54 -90.15 1.38
CA SER A 876 -98.73 -88.89 0.66
C SER A 876 -97.39 -88.42 0.06
N SER A 877 -97.39 -87.92 -1.18
CA SER A 877 -96.17 -87.45 -1.87
C SER A 877 -95.44 -86.38 -1.07
N GLN A 878 -96.17 -85.57 -0.30
CA GLN A 878 -95.61 -84.54 0.60
C GLN A 878 -94.60 -85.11 1.61
N SER A 879 -94.76 -86.38 2.04
CA SER A 879 -93.79 -87.03 2.92
C SER A 879 -92.51 -87.45 2.18
N GLU A 880 -92.60 -87.77 0.90
CA GLU A 880 -91.45 -88.05 0.04
C GLU A 880 -90.76 -86.73 -0.37
N GLU A 881 -91.52 -85.69 -0.71
CA GLU A 881 -91.04 -84.33 -0.99
C GLU A 881 -90.26 -83.75 0.20
N LEU A 882 -90.78 -83.85 1.43
CA LEU A 882 -90.08 -83.41 2.65
C LEU A 882 -88.84 -84.25 2.96
N ASN A 883 -88.85 -85.57 2.72
CA ASN A 883 -87.63 -86.36 2.82
C ASN A 883 -86.60 -85.97 1.75
N ASN A 884 -87.03 -85.68 0.53
CA ASN A 884 -86.16 -85.25 -0.57
C ASN A 884 -85.54 -83.87 -0.29
N THR A 885 -86.25 -82.91 0.30
CA THR A 885 -85.66 -81.63 0.72
C THR A 885 -84.72 -81.79 1.91
N ILE A 886 -85.03 -82.67 2.89
CA ILE A 886 -84.12 -82.98 4.00
C ILE A 886 -82.83 -83.66 3.51
N VAL A 887 -82.93 -84.61 2.56
CA VAL A 887 -81.76 -85.25 1.94
C VAL A 887 -80.95 -84.23 1.13
N ARG A 888 -81.62 -83.35 0.38
CA ARG A 888 -80.96 -82.29 -0.39
C ARG A 888 -80.21 -81.30 0.51
N LEU A 889 -80.86 -80.75 1.54
CA LEU A 889 -80.24 -79.82 2.48
C LEU A 889 -79.08 -80.47 3.25
N ARG A 890 -79.17 -81.78 3.55
CA ARG A 890 -78.04 -82.53 4.11
C ARG A 890 -76.87 -82.63 3.14
N ALA A 891 -77.12 -82.95 1.86
CA ALA A 891 -76.07 -83.00 0.85
C ALA A 891 -75.45 -81.61 0.58
N GLU A 892 -76.24 -80.55 0.59
CA GLU A 892 -75.77 -79.16 0.43
C GLU A 892 -74.93 -78.71 1.65
N LEU A 893 -75.32 -79.09 2.88
CA LEU A 893 -74.49 -78.87 4.09
C LEU A 893 -73.23 -79.73 4.13
N GLU A 894 -73.30 -80.98 3.68
CA GLU A 894 -72.16 -81.92 3.62
C GLU A 894 -71.13 -81.46 2.58
N ASN A 895 -71.58 -80.87 1.47
CA ASN A 895 -70.70 -80.24 0.49
C ASN A 895 -70.13 -78.91 1.01
N ALA A 896 -70.92 -78.05 1.65
CA ALA A 896 -70.38 -76.84 2.29
C ALA A 896 -69.32 -77.17 3.38
N LEU A 897 -69.46 -78.29 4.08
CA LEU A 897 -68.42 -78.82 4.97
C LEU A 897 -67.17 -79.28 4.21
N ARG A 898 -67.30 -80.00 3.09
CA ARG A 898 -66.17 -80.37 2.22
C ARG A 898 -65.44 -79.15 1.68
N ASP A 899 -66.17 -78.14 1.21
CA ASP A 899 -65.61 -76.91 0.65
C ASP A 899 -64.80 -76.16 1.73
N LEU A 900 -65.28 -76.12 2.98
CA LEU A 900 -64.55 -75.57 4.12
C LEU A 900 -63.34 -76.43 4.54
N GLU A 901 -63.44 -77.77 4.48
CA GLU A 901 -62.30 -78.68 4.68
C GLU A 901 -61.25 -78.58 3.56
N GLU A 902 -61.65 -78.22 2.35
CA GLU A 902 -60.76 -77.99 1.20
C GLU A 902 -60.06 -76.62 1.34
N ILE A 903 -60.80 -75.54 1.55
CA ILE A 903 -60.25 -74.18 1.77
C ILE A 903 -59.28 -74.16 2.96
N THR A 904 -59.58 -74.87 4.06
CA THR A 904 -58.65 -74.96 5.20
C THR A 904 -57.42 -75.83 4.90
N ARG A 905 -57.55 -76.87 4.08
CA ARG A 905 -56.43 -77.69 3.60
C ARG A 905 -55.52 -76.91 2.65
N GLU A 906 -56.10 -76.13 1.73
CA GLU A 906 -55.38 -75.23 0.83
C GLU A 906 -54.68 -74.11 1.60
N SER A 907 -55.35 -73.49 2.57
CA SER A 907 -54.74 -72.49 3.45
C SER A 907 -53.53 -73.05 4.23
N ILE A 908 -53.63 -74.27 4.77
CA ILE A 908 -52.50 -74.95 5.44
C ILE A 908 -51.39 -75.34 4.44
N ALA A 909 -51.72 -75.63 3.18
CA ALA A 909 -50.73 -75.90 2.14
C ALA A 909 -49.99 -74.62 1.73
N ALA A 910 -50.70 -73.52 1.50
CA ALA A 910 -50.13 -72.21 1.16
C ALA A 910 -49.26 -71.65 2.30
N GLU A 911 -49.66 -71.81 3.56
CA GLU A 911 -48.85 -71.41 4.72
C GLU A 911 -47.52 -72.20 4.79
N ARG A 912 -47.55 -73.50 4.44
CA ARG A 912 -46.34 -74.34 4.36
C ARG A 912 -45.44 -73.96 3.19
N GLU A 913 -46.02 -73.66 2.03
CA GLU A 913 -45.26 -73.20 0.87
C GLU A 913 -44.63 -71.81 1.15
N ARG A 914 -45.33 -70.92 1.85
CA ARG A 914 -44.76 -69.65 2.32
C ARG A 914 -43.57 -69.88 3.26
N LEU A 915 -43.71 -70.75 4.26
CA LEU A 915 -42.63 -71.11 5.19
C LEU A 915 -41.43 -71.78 4.48
N GLU A 916 -41.65 -72.56 3.43
CA GLU A 916 -40.57 -73.15 2.62
C GLU A 916 -39.88 -72.08 1.75
N ILE A 917 -40.62 -71.12 1.21
CA ILE A 917 -40.05 -69.98 0.46
C ILE A 917 -39.29 -69.03 1.41
N GLU A 918 -39.79 -68.79 2.62
CA GLU A 918 -39.12 -68.03 3.69
C GLU A 918 -37.80 -68.71 4.09
N GLY A 919 -37.80 -70.02 4.34
CA GLY A 919 -36.58 -70.77 4.65
C GLY A 919 -35.54 -70.77 3.52
N ARG A 920 -35.98 -70.86 2.26
CA ARG A 920 -35.08 -70.72 1.09
C ARG A 920 -34.56 -69.28 0.92
N LEU A 921 -35.34 -68.27 1.30
CA LEU A 921 -34.90 -66.88 1.29
C LEU A 921 -33.82 -66.63 2.34
N ASP A 922 -34.01 -67.16 3.56
CA ASP A 922 -32.99 -67.10 4.63
C ASP A 922 -31.70 -67.83 4.25
N GLU A 923 -31.80 -69.00 3.59
CA GLU A 923 -30.64 -69.73 3.05
C GLU A 923 -29.89 -68.89 2.01
N VAL A 924 -30.59 -68.29 1.03
CA VAL A 924 -30.00 -67.40 0.01
C VAL A 924 -29.42 -66.12 0.61
N LEU A 925 -30.03 -65.55 1.65
CA LEU A 925 -29.48 -64.39 2.38
C LEU A 925 -28.22 -64.77 3.16
N GLY A 926 -28.17 -65.97 3.74
CA GLY A 926 -26.96 -66.54 4.36
C GLY A 926 -25.82 -66.75 3.36
N GLU A 927 -26.11 -67.39 2.21
CA GLU A 927 -25.12 -67.54 1.12
C GLU A 927 -24.63 -66.18 0.60
N LYS A 928 -25.55 -65.22 0.41
CA LYS A 928 -25.22 -63.85 0.02
C LYS A 928 -24.26 -63.21 1.03
N GLY A 929 -24.55 -63.28 2.33
CA GLY A 929 -23.69 -62.72 3.37
C GLY A 929 -22.31 -63.38 3.41
N ALA A 930 -22.23 -64.70 3.19
CA ALA A 930 -20.97 -65.43 3.08
C ALA A 930 -20.15 -65.01 1.83
N LEU A 931 -20.81 -64.75 0.70
CA LEU A 931 -20.18 -64.23 -0.52
C LEU A 931 -19.72 -62.78 -0.36
N GLU A 932 -20.51 -61.91 0.27
CA GLU A 932 -20.13 -60.52 0.58
C GLU A 932 -18.92 -60.48 1.52
N ALA A 933 -18.86 -61.37 2.52
CA ALA A 933 -17.69 -61.52 3.39
C ALA A 933 -16.43 -62.01 2.63
N GLU A 934 -16.58 -62.95 1.69
CA GLU A 934 -15.44 -63.43 0.87
C GLU A 934 -14.98 -62.36 -0.15
N VAL A 935 -15.91 -61.60 -0.73
CA VAL A 935 -15.59 -60.41 -1.54
C VAL A 935 -14.83 -59.37 -0.70
N GLY A 936 -15.21 -59.18 0.56
CA GLY A 936 -14.46 -58.37 1.54
C GLY A 936 -13.02 -58.86 1.72
N ARG A 937 -12.82 -60.15 2.02
CA ARG A 937 -11.48 -60.76 2.16
C ARG A 937 -10.64 -60.68 0.88
N LEU A 938 -11.25 -60.83 -0.29
CA LEU A 938 -10.60 -60.66 -1.58
C LEU A 938 -10.24 -59.19 -1.84
N GLY A 939 -11.07 -58.24 -1.39
CA GLY A 939 -10.79 -56.81 -1.40
C GLY A 939 -9.60 -56.43 -0.50
N GLU A 940 -9.59 -56.91 0.75
CA GLU A 940 -8.43 -56.75 1.66
C GLU A 940 -7.15 -57.34 1.04
N ARG A 941 -7.25 -58.53 0.46
CA ARG A 941 -6.10 -59.21 -0.16
C ARG A 941 -5.61 -58.47 -1.40
N LEU A 942 -6.51 -57.90 -2.20
CA LEU A 942 -6.15 -57.04 -3.31
C LEU A 942 -5.48 -55.75 -2.81
N GLY A 943 -5.98 -55.16 -1.71
CA GLY A 943 -5.36 -54.01 -1.04
C GLY A 943 -3.94 -54.30 -0.58
N ARG A 944 -3.70 -55.42 0.13
CA ARG A 944 -2.35 -55.84 0.55
C ARG A 944 -1.42 -56.08 -0.63
N VAL A 945 -1.90 -56.72 -1.70
CA VAL A 945 -1.10 -56.94 -2.94
C VAL A 945 -0.83 -55.61 -3.67
N GLN A 946 -1.74 -54.64 -3.60
CA GLN A 946 -1.54 -53.28 -4.12
C GLN A 946 -0.48 -52.53 -3.29
N GLU A 947 -0.54 -52.61 -1.96
CA GLU A 947 0.49 -52.05 -1.06
C GLU A 947 1.86 -52.72 -1.27
N GLU A 948 1.92 -54.05 -1.43
CA GLU A 948 3.15 -54.78 -1.76
C GLU A 948 3.71 -54.33 -3.12
N LEU A 949 2.87 -54.17 -4.14
CA LEU A 949 3.26 -53.70 -5.48
C LEU A 949 3.78 -52.26 -5.44
N ASP A 950 3.08 -51.35 -4.77
CA ASP A 950 3.49 -49.95 -4.69
C ASP A 950 4.67 -49.75 -3.72
N ALA A 951 4.87 -50.62 -2.73
CA ALA A 951 6.10 -50.72 -1.95
C ALA A 951 7.29 -51.23 -2.77
N GLU A 952 7.11 -52.25 -3.62
CA GLU A 952 8.16 -52.66 -4.57
C GLU A 952 8.49 -51.55 -5.58
N ARG A 953 7.49 -50.80 -6.06
CA ARG A 953 7.71 -49.64 -6.92
C ARG A 953 8.49 -48.53 -6.22
N LEU A 954 8.16 -48.24 -4.96
CA LEU A 954 8.90 -47.27 -4.13
C LEU A 954 10.35 -47.74 -3.85
N LYS A 955 10.57 -49.07 -3.85
CA LYS A 955 11.88 -49.71 -3.66
C LYS A 955 12.72 -49.79 -4.95
N VAL A 956 12.15 -49.52 -6.13
CA VAL A 956 12.83 -49.58 -7.44
C VAL A 956 12.92 -48.18 -8.09
N SER A 957 13.64 -47.29 -7.40
CA SER A 957 14.26 -46.05 -7.90
C SER A 957 15.23 -45.59 -6.80
N SER A 958 16.55 -45.45 -6.96
CA SER A 958 17.46 -45.19 -8.10
C SER A 958 18.88 -45.71 -7.70
N PRO A 959 20.01 -45.55 -8.44
CA PRO A 959 20.22 -44.97 -9.78
C PRO A 959 21.12 -45.81 -10.72
N GLY A 960 21.49 -45.25 -11.89
CA GLY A 960 22.69 -45.63 -12.64
C GLY A 960 22.44 -46.31 -13.98
N GLY A 961 22.80 -45.65 -15.09
CA GLY A 961 22.55 -46.13 -16.45
C GLY A 961 23.62 -47.09 -17.02
N GLY A 962 23.24 -47.81 -18.07
CA GLY A 962 24.11 -48.68 -18.88
C GLY A 962 23.31 -49.20 -20.08
N ALA A 963 23.94 -49.34 -21.26
CA ALA A 963 23.22 -49.54 -22.53
C ALA A 963 23.49 -50.91 -23.18
N GLY A 964 22.40 -51.59 -23.58
CA GLY A 964 22.34 -52.49 -24.73
C GLY A 964 22.89 -53.92 -24.59
N GLY A 965 22.23 -54.88 -25.25
CA GLY A 965 22.71 -56.25 -25.45
C GLY A 965 21.64 -57.31 -25.20
N ALA A 966 21.21 -58.03 -26.24
CA ALA A 966 20.20 -59.09 -26.13
C ALA A 966 20.83 -60.48 -25.99
N GLY A 967 20.23 -61.35 -25.16
CA GLY A 967 20.67 -62.73 -24.92
C GLY A 967 19.50 -63.66 -24.54
N ALA A 968 19.52 -64.91 -25.01
CA ALA A 968 18.32 -65.75 -25.10
C ALA A 968 18.00 -66.61 -23.86
N ALA A 969 16.68 -66.73 -23.61
CA ALA A 969 15.89 -67.80 -22.99
C ALA A 969 16.54 -69.10 -22.45
N SER A 970 16.00 -69.63 -21.34
CA SER A 970 15.45 -71.03 -21.29
C SER A 970 14.64 -71.37 -20.00
N ARG A 971 13.41 -71.86 -20.18
CA ARG A 971 12.64 -72.84 -19.35
C ARG A 971 12.54 -72.71 -17.81
N VAL A 972 11.34 -72.34 -17.34
CA VAL A 972 10.47 -73.13 -16.39
C VAL A 972 9.00 -72.87 -16.80
N GLY A 973 8.03 -73.76 -16.50
CA GLY A 973 6.60 -73.39 -16.55
C GLY A 973 5.57 -74.42 -17.06
N ALA A 974 5.59 -75.67 -16.60
CA ALA A 974 4.70 -76.72 -17.11
C ALA A 974 3.18 -76.53 -16.83
N GLY A 975 2.79 -75.64 -15.91
CA GLY A 975 1.37 -75.48 -15.49
C GLY A 975 0.47 -74.79 -16.52
N ALA A 976 0.99 -73.84 -17.33
CA ALA A 976 0.16 -73.06 -18.24
C ALA A 976 -0.43 -73.88 -19.42
N SER A 977 0.23 -74.99 -19.78
CA SER A 977 -0.23 -75.89 -20.85
C SER A 977 -1.55 -76.56 -20.50
N GLU A 978 -1.64 -77.15 -19.31
CA GLU A 978 -2.77 -78.02 -18.95
C GLU A 978 -4.04 -77.20 -18.68
N LEU A 979 -3.91 -76.01 -18.07
CA LEU A 979 -5.01 -75.04 -17.95
C LEU A 979 -5.51 -74.56 -19.33
N SER A 980 -4.60 -74.25 -20.26
CA SER A 980 -4.96 -73.89 -21.64
C SER A 980 -5.68 -75.02 -22.39
N LYS A 981 -5.43 -76.27 -22.01
CA LYS A 981 -6.03 -77.48 -22.58
C LYS A 981 -7.40 -77.77 -21.96
N GLN A 982 -7.53 -77.64 -20.64
CA GLN A 982 -8.81 -77.72 -19.91
C GLN A 982 -9.78 -76.62 -20.35
N PHE A 983 -9.35 -75.36 -20.43
CA PHE A 983 -10.18 -74.25 -20.91
C PHE A 983 -10.66 -74.46 -22.36
N ARG A 984 -9.81 -75.04 -23.23
CA ARG A 984 -10.22 -75.45 -24.60
C ARG A 984 -11.11 -76.70 -24.63
N GLY A 985 -11.14 -77.50 -23.57
CA GLY A 985 -12.12 -78.56 -23.35
C GLY A 985 -13.48 -77.97 -23.01
N VAL A 986 -13.56 -77.21 -21.91
CA VAL A 986 -14.78 -76.51 -21.47
C VAL A 986 -15.37 -75.66 -22.60
N MET A 987 -14.57 -74.83 -23.28
CA MET A 987 -15.04 -74.00 -24.41
C MET A 987 -15.41 -74.78 -25.69
N LYS A 988 -15.24 -76.10 -25.73
CA LYS A 988 -15.83 -77.01 -26.74
C LYS A 988 -17.09 -77.69 -26.21
N GLU A 989 -17.07 -78.09 -24.93
CA GLU A 989 -18.17 -78.76 -24.25
C GLU A 989 -19.38 -77.83 -24.08
N GLU A 990 -19.16 -76.58 -23.66
CA GLU A 990 -20.17 -75.51 -23.66
C GLU A 990 -20.74 -75.26 -25.07
N ARG A 991 -19.88 -75.17 -26.10
CA ARG A 991 -20.36 -75.04 -27.49
C ARG A 991 -21.15 -76.26 -27.97
N LYS A 992 -20.88 -77.45 -27.41
CA LYS A 992 -21.64 -78.67 -27.68
C LYS A 992 -22.99 -78.61 -26.95
N LYS A 993 -23.03 -78.22 -25.68
CA LYS A 993 -24.27 -77.96 -24.92
C LYS A 993 -25.16 -76.96 -25.65
N PHE A 994 -24.68 -75.75 -25.96
CA PHE A 994 -25.46 -74.76 -26.72
C PHE A 994 -25.95 -75.28 -28.08
N GLN A 995 -25.20 -76.16 -28.74
CA GLN A 995 -25.62 -76.83 -29.97
C GLN A 995 -26.62 -77.98 -29.77
N GLU A 996 -26.68 -78.57 -28.58
CA GLU A 996 -27.64 -79.61 -28.20
C GLU A 996 -28.92 -78.97 -27.65
N GLU A 997 -28.81 -77.93 -26.82
CA GLU A 997 -29.89 -77.05 -26.40
C GLU A 997 -30.60 -76.39 -27.58
N LEU A 998 -29.88 -75.83 -28.57
CA LEU A 998 -30.51 -75.25 -29.77
C LEU A 998 -31.21 -76.32 -30.63
N ARG A 999 -30.71 -77.55 -30.65
CA ARG A 999 -31.39 -78.69 -31.29
C ARG A 999 -32.60 -79.15 -30.49
N GLU A 1000 -32.51 -79.15 -29.16
CA GLU A 1000 -33.62 -79.46 -28.26
C GLU A 1000 -34.72 -78.41 -28.37
N GLU A 1001 -34.40 -77.11 -28.34
CA GLU A 1001 -35.36 -76.02 -28.51
C GLU A 1001 -36.04 -76.12 -29.88
N GLN A 1002 -35.28 -76.39 -30.96
CA GLN A 1002 -35.87 -76.67 -32.27
C GLN A 1002 -36.75 -77.94 -32.28
N SER A 1003 -36.40 -78.97 -31.49
CA SER A 1003 -37.23 -80.18 -31.35
C SER A 1003 -38.51 -79.92 -30.53
N ARG A 1004 -38.43 -79.08 -29.49
CA ARG A 1004 -39.55 -78.65 -28.64
C ARG A 1004 -40.48 -77.74 -29.44
N ARG A 1005 -39.94 -76.80 -30.22
CA ARG A 1005 -40.70 -76.02 -31.22
C ARG A 1005 -41.37 -76.93 -32.25
N ARG A 1006 -40.70 -77.94 -32.80
CA ARG A 1006 -41.33 -78.90 -33.72
C ARG A 1006 -42.45 -79.71 -33.06
N LYS A 1007 -42.26 -80.18 -31.82
CA LYS A 1007 -43.32 -80.85 -31.05
C LYS A 1007 -44.51 -79.92 -30.84
N LEU A 1008 -44.29 -78.69 -30.38
CA LEU A 1008 -45.33 -77.68 -30.19
C LEU A 1008 -46.00 -77.26 -31.52
N GLU A 1009 -45.27 -77.22 -32.63
CA GLU A 1009 -45.82 -77.02 -33.97
C GLU A 1009 -46.67 -78.21 -34.42
N ASP A 1010 -46.24 -79.45 -34.18
CA ASP A 1010 -46.99 -80.65 -34.54
C ASP A 1010 -48.19 -80.89 -33.61
N GLU A 1011 -48.12 -80.47 -32.35
CA GLU A 1011 -49.24 -80.36 -31.41
C GLU A 1011 -50.21 -79.26 -31.85
N LEU A 1012 -49.74 -78.08 -32.26
CA LEU A 1012 -50.58 -77.04 -32.87
C LEU A 1012 -51.21 -77.50 -34.19
N ARG A 1013 -50.49 -78.25 -35.02
CA ARG A 1013 -51.03 -78.87 -36.26
C ARG A 1013 -52.01 -80.00 -35.93
N SER A 1014 -51.83 -80.71 -34.83
CA SER A 1014 -52.75 -81.73 -34.33
C SER A 1014 -54.02 -81.09 -33.80
N LEU A 1015 -53.91 -80.09 -32.91
CA LEU A 1015 -55.01 -79.28 -32.39
C LEU A 1015 -55.78 -78.57 -33.52
N LYS A 1016 -55.09 -78.01 -34.52
CA LYS A 1016 -55.71 -77.38 -35.70
C LYS A 1016 -56.40 -78.40 -36.61
N ARG A 1017 -55.90 -79.63 -36.70
CA ARG A 1017 -56.55 -80.74 -37.42
C ARG A 1017 -57.74 -81.32 -36.63
N GLY A 1018 -57.66 -81.34 -35.30
CA GLY A 1018 -58.75 -81.65 -34.39
C GLY A 1018 -59.86 -80.60 -34.43
N GLN A 1019 -59.51 -79.31 -34.46
CA GLN A 1019 -60.46 -78.21 -34.71
C GLN A 1019 -61.07 -78.30 -36.12
N ALA A 1020 -60.30 -78.67 -37.16
CA ALA A 1020 -60.86 -78.88 -38.49
C ALA A 1020 -61.86 -80.06 -38.53
N ASN A 1021 -61.57 -81.14 -37.80
CA ASN A 1021 -62.50 -82.27 -37.66
C ASN A 1021 -63.72 -81.93 -36.78
N ASN A 1022 -63.58 -81.14 -35.73
CA ASN A 1022 -64.72 -80.64 -34.95
C ASN A 1022 -65.53 -79.59 -35.72
N ALA A 1023 -64.91 -78.81 -36.62
CA ALA A 1023 -65.63 -77.93 -37.53
C ALA A 1023 -66.43 -78.71 -38.57
N SER A 1024 -65.94 -79.88 -39.02
CA SER A 1024 -66.71 -80.74 -39.93
C SER A 1024 -67.91 -81.40 -39.23
N SER A 1025 -67.80 -81.81 -37.97
CA SER A 1025 -68.95 -82.33 -37.20
C SER A 1025 -69.94 -81.24 -36.75
N ALA A 1026 -69.46 -80.03 -36.43
CA ALA A 1026 -70.32 -78.89 -36.04
C ALA A 1026 -71.14 -78.31 -37.21
N SER A 1027 -70.83 -78.66 -38.47
CA SER A 1027 -71.47 -78.09 -39.66
C SER A 1027 -72.92 -78.55 -39.92
N THR A 1028 -73.39 -79.59 -39.22
CA THR A 1028 -74.67 -80.28 -39.54
C THR A 1028 -75.80 -80.03 -38.53
N ALA A 1029 -75.55 -79.40 -37.38
CA ALA A 1029 -76.52 -79.38 -36.27
C ALA A 1029 -76.63 -78.04 -35.52
N ARG A 1030 -77.10 -76.97 -36.18
CA ARG A 1030 -77.73 -75.83 -35.47
C ARG A 1030 -78.77 -75.05 -36.29
N GLY A 1031 -79.95 -75.66 -36.43
CA GLY A 1031 -81.21 -74.93 -36.57
C GLY A 1031 -82.00 -75.03 -35.26
N SER A 1032 -82.38 -73.88 -34.67
CA SER A 1032 -83.27 -73.72 -33.51
C SER A 1032 -82.89 -74.42 -32.18
N ALA A 1033 -82.55 -73.62 -31.15
CA ALA A 1033 -82.98 -73.87 -29.76
C ALA A 1033 -82.79 -72.62 -28.87
N LEU A 1034 -83.64 -72.52 -27.85
CA LEU A 1034 -83.57 -71.62 -26.67
C LEU A 1034 -82.28 -71.89 -25.85
N GLY A 1035 -81.82 -71.08 -24.89
CA GLY A 1035 -82.40 -69.94 -24.17
C GLY A 1035 -81.34 -69.32 -23.22
N PRO A 1036 -81.69 -68.38 -22.33
CA PRO A 1036 -80.72 -67.39 -21.84
C PRO A 1036 -80.15 -67.63 -20.43
N ARG A 1037 -78.85 -67.34 -20.27
CA ARG A 1037 -78.38 -66.21 -19.44
C ARG A 1037 -76.99 -65.76 -19.88
#